data_AF-A0AAN8QUH6-F1
#
_entry.id   AF-A0AAN8QUH6-F1
#
_cell.length_a   1.000
_cell.length_b   1.000
_cell.length_c   1.000
_cell.angle_alpha   90.00
_cell.angle_beta   90.00
_cell.angle_gamma   90.00
#
_symmetry.space_group_name_H-M   'P 1'
#
loop_
_entity.id
_entity.type
_entity.pdbx_description
1 polymer ?
#
loop_
_entity_poly.entity_id
_entity_poly.type
_entity_poly.pdbx_seq_one_letter_code
_entity_poly.pdbx_strand_id
1 'polypeptide(L)'
;MTQQGVLLDQDQFCCSVCLDLLKEPVVIPCGHSYCRSCIEGYWDQDDQDIYSCPQCKQTFTPRPTLRKNNMLAEVVEKLKKTGLQAAPPALFYAGPGDVACDFCTGTRKQKALMSCLVCLVSYCETHLQPHYESPGFKKHTLVKATTQLQEKICSHHDKLLEVYCRTDQQCICYQCVMDEHKGHDTVSAAAERTEKQSQLGMSQQKVQQRVQEREKVLKELQQAVESLKRSSNAAVEDSESIFTELIHSMERRRSEVKELIRAQEKAEVSRAKGLLEQLEQEIAELRRRADKLEQLSHTEDHIHFLQSYQSLSSPSVSSDLPSIVVFPLQYFEDVSKSVSELREKVEDLLKGEWTKISIIGMADRNNHSSQMGLRRRRAEEEKRSCCSLSELKKVPKCYVELDPLSFSRTHTVLIDVNELCHKMTLKAQPGQHVWNRDFVKMPCSPESHIKTGSLTSSEAGLWEVVSKQLVSLAKKTTASVGDVEKAIKKYNPKYENQWSFDALHTFVQEAPKEENYYTSVFPKIAELASRLPHYIKKAIPLLQRGQTHSITLSQSQIACLLANAFYCTFPHRNSPNPRAEYNNYPTINFNSLFGKWSERKREKLRAILHYFHTVTDQATRPIGLVTFERRYISDRDMPNWRSCKETVPKLHVTSADCIEEQGTGMLQVDFACNMIGGGVLGSGLVQEEILFLMNPELIVSRLFTERLGDNECLFITGSQQFSQYSGYSDSFKWKGPHRDNIERDEWQRLHRQIVAMDALHFRHQREQYNMRQVTRELNKAYCGFKAGDNTHPDLLPDIVRAFNGDPKLKALIQLMAAARAQRGVAVFTLKNFSLERELQNMHHLLVTHRTTVGKLYELLDDYCDVIQLAHTHVDLFDWIRNTLEHSSQL
;
A
#
# COMPACT_ATOMS: atom_id res chain seq x y z
N MET A 1 -55.40 14.18 -10.01
CA MET A 1 -54.22 13.39 -9.62
C MET A 1 -52.99 14.18 -10.04
N THR A 2 -52.33 14.77 -9.05
CA THR A 2 -51.09 15.56 -9.12
C THR A 2 -49.89 14.67 -9.46
N GLN A 3 -48.98 15.13 -10.32
CA GLN A 3 -47.63 14.56 -10.44
C GLN A 3 -46.64 15.55 -9.82
N GLN A 4 -45.99 15.12 -8.74
CA GLN A 4 -44.85 15.80 -8.11
C GLN A 4 -43.69 15.90 -9.12
N GLY A 5 -43.07 17.08 -9.24
CA GLY A 5 -41.77 17.22 -9.88
C GLY A 5 -40.70 16.61 -8.98
N VAL A 6 -40.17 15.47 -9.37
CA VAL A 6 -39.05 14.80 -8.68
C VAL A 6 -37.75 15.48 -9.13
N LEU A 7 -36.96 16.01 -8.19
CA LEU A 7 -35.55 16.32 -8.41
C LEU A 7 -34.83 14.99 -8.68
N LEU A 8 -34.50 14.74 -9.94
CA LEU A 8 -33.75 13.55 -10.34
C LEU A 8 -32.27 13.76 -10.05
N ASP A 9 -31.76 12.98 -9.09
CA ASP A 9 -30.35 12.92 -8.73
C ASP A 9 -29.52 12.33 -9.90
N GLN A 10 -28.48 13.04 -10.35
CA GLN A 10 -27.64 12.62 -11.48
C GLN A 10 -26.94 11.28 -11.21
N ASP A 11 -26.68 10.96 -9.94
CA ASP A 11 -25.99 9.74 -9.53
C ASP A 11 -26.80 8.47 -9.81
N GLN A 12 -28.13 8.57 -9.94
CA GLN A 12 -29.01 7.44 -10.27
C GLN A 12 -28.90 6.98 -11.73
N PHE A 13 -28.22 7.76 -12.58
CA PHE A 13 -28.07 7.49 -14.02
C PHE A 13 -26.61 7.24 -14.43
N CYS A 14 -25.74 6.97 -13.48
CA CYS A 14 -24.34 6.64 -13.70
C CYS A 14 -24.13 5.12 -13.85
N CYS A 15 -23.22 4.74 -14.75
CA CYS A 15 -22.81 3.35 -14.93
C CYS A 15 -21.91 2.91 -13.79
N SER A 16 -22.25 1.84 -13.07
CA SER A 16 -21.45 1.35 -11.94
C SER A 16 -20.09 0.73 -12.32
N VAL A 17 -19.80 0.60 -13.62
CA VAL A 17 -18.51 0.10 -14.13
C VAL A 17 -17.56 1.25 -14.46
N CYS A 18 -18.01 2.25 -15.22
CA CYS A 18 -17.16 3.39 -15.63
C CYS A 18 -17.39 4.66 -14.80
N LEU A 19 -18.39 4.67 -13.92
CA LEU A 19 -18.79 5.77 -13.04
C LEU A 19 -19.26 7.06 -13.75
N ASP A 20 -19.40 7.04 -15.08
CA ASP A 20 -19.95 8.12 -15.90
C ASP A 20 -21.46 7.94 -16.16
N LEU A 21 -22.15 9.03 -16.55
CA LEU A 21 -23.51 8.98 -17.11
C LEU A 21 -23.61 7.93 -18.24
N LEU A 22 -24.67 7.10 -18.18
CA LEU A 22 -24.84 5.96 -19.08
C LEU A 22 -24.76 6.35 -20.58
N LYS A 23 -23.81 5.75 -21.29
CA LYS A 23 -23.66 5.84 -22.76
C LYS A 23 -24.25 4.58 -23.39
N GLU A 24 -25.28 4.75 -24.22
CA GLU A 24 -26.08 3.63 -24.75
C GLU A 24 -26.56 2.67 -23.64
N PRO A 25 -27.43 3.16 -22.72
CA PRO A 25 -27.87 2.37 -21.57
C PRO A 25 -28.54 1.07 -22.02
N VAL A 26 -28.09 -0.04 -21.45
CA VAL A 26 -28.71 -1.36 -21.58
C VAL A 26 -29.12 -1.84 -20.20
N VAL A 27 -30.27 -2.50 -20.12
CA VAL A 27 -30.79 -3.10 -18.89
C VAL A 27 -30.68 -4.60 -19.01
N ILE A 28 -30.01 -5.24 -18.05
CA ILE A 28 -29.92 -6.70 -17.97
C ILE A 28 -31.07 -7.27 -17.12
N PRO A 29 -31.38 -8.58 -17.17
CA PRO A 29 -32.62 -9.13 -16.60
C PRO A 29 -32.81 -8.91 -15.08
N CYS A 30 -31.75 -8.65 -14.32
CA CYS A 30 -31.86 -8.28 -12.90
C CYS A 30 -32.26 -6.80 -12.66
N GLY A 31 -32.53 -6.02 -13.72
CA GLY A 31 -32.97 -4.62 -13.64
C GLY A 31 -31.85 -3.58 -13.52
N HIS A 32 -30.58 -3.99 -13.44
CA HIS A 32 -29.44 -3.06 -13.41
C HIS A 32 -29.08 -2.54 -14.81
N SER A 33 -28.62 -1.29 -14.86
CA SER A 33 -28.34 -0.56 -16.09
C SER A 33 -26.86 -0.26 -16.24
N TYR A 34 -26.32 -0.44 -17.43
CA TYR A 34 -24.90 -0.23 -17.75
C TYR A 34 -24.74 0.44 -19.10
N CYS A 35 -23.58 1.04 -19.36
CA CYS A 35 -23.18 1.34 -20.73
C CYS A 35 -23.02 0.02 -21.49
N ARG A 36 -23.49 -0.05 -22.73
CA ARG A 36 -23.41 -1.24 -23.57
C ARG A 36 -22.00 -1.84 -23.60
N SER A 37 -21.00 -1.02 -23.91
CA SER A 37 -19.59 -1.45 -23.97
C SER A 37 -19.02 -1.89 -22.62
N CYS A 38 -19.47 -1.31 -21.51
CA CYS A 38 -19.00 -1.68 -20.17
C CYS A 38 -19.46 -3.06 -19.74
N ILE A 39 -20.72 -3.41 -20.02
CA ILE A 39 -21.25 -4.75 -19.66
C ILE A 39 -20.79 -5.81 -20.65
N GLU A 40 -20.64 -5.48 -21.94
CA GLU A 40 -20.00 -6.36 -22.92
C GLU A 40 -18.55 -6.65 -22.49
N GLY A 41 -17.75 -5.61 -22.23
CA GLY A 41 -16.38 -5.78 -21.75
C GLY A 41 -16.24 -6.47 -20.39
N TYR A 42 -17.24 -6.41 -19.51
CA TYR A 42 -17.26 -7.19 -18.26
C TYR A 42 -17.53 -8.68 -18.51
N TRP A 43 -18.40 -9.00 -19.47
CA TRP A 43 -18.71 -10.38 -19.85
C TRP A 43 -17.65 -11.00 -20.76
N ASP A 44 -16.89 -10.20 -21.49
CA ASP A 44 -15.85 -10.66 -22.42
C ASP A 44 -14.48 -10.86 -21.73
N GLN A 45 -14.37 -10.65 -20.41
CA GLN A 45 -13.14 -10.84 -19.61
C GLN A 45 -12.88 -12.29 -19.18
N ASP A 46 -13.88 -13.16 -19.24
CA ASP A 46 -13.80 -14.58 -18.85
C ASP A 46 -14.50 -15.47 -19.92
N ASP A 47 -13.83 -16.50 -20.43
CA ASP A 47 -14.41 -17.54 -21.32
C ASP A 47 -15.33 -18.52 -20.56
N GLN A 48 -16.19 -18.01 -19.67
CA GLN A 48 -17.18 -18.83 -18.96
C GLN A 48 -18.57 -18.63 -19.58
N ASP A 49 -19.30 -19.73 -19.77
CA ASP A 49 -20.70 -19.71 -20.25
C ASP A 49 -21.69 -19.06 -19.25
N ILE A 50 -21.22 -18.57 -18.10
CA ILE A 50 -22.00 -18.02 -16.99
C ILE A 50 -21.74 -16.51 -16.88
N TYR A 51 -22.72 -15.71 -17.28
CA TYR A 51 -22.63 -14.24 -17.29
C TYR A 51 -23.21 -13.68 -16.00
N SER A 52 -22.51 -12.78 -15.31
CA SER A 52 -23.01 -12.21 -14.04
C SER A 52 -23.24 -10.71 -14.08
N CYS A 53 -24.15 -10.22 -13.25
CA CYS A 53 -24.36 -8.79 -13.04
C CYS A 53 -23.24 -8.21 -12.14
N PRO A 54 -22.54 -7.13 -12.56
CA PRO A 54 -21.53 -6.47 -11.75
C PRO A 54 -22.01 -6.04 -10.35
N GLN A 55 -23.27 -5.59 -10.23
CA GLN A 55 -23.84 -5.02 -9.00
C GLN A 55 -24.42 -6.05 -8.03
N CYS A 56 -25.32 -6.94 -8.49
CA CYS A 56 -26.00 -7.90 -7.60
C CYS A 56 -25.46 -9.33 -7.68
N LYS A 57 -24.49 -9.59 -8.56
CA LYS A 57 -23.88 -10.92 -8.78
C LYS A 57 -24.85 -12.01 -9.24
N GLN A 58 -26.07 -11.65 -9.65
CA GLN A 58 -27.00 -12.59 -10.27
C GLN A 58 -26.40 -13.12 -11.58
N THR A 59 -26.43 -14.45 -11.75
CA THR A 59 -25.87 -15.16 -12.90
C THR A 59 -26.94 -15.46 -13.95
N PHE A 60 -26.55 -15.50 -15.23
CA PHE A 60 -27.42 -15.73 -16.39
C PHE A 60 -26.76 -16.73 -17.35
N THR A 61 -27.56 -17.69 -17.80
CA THR A 61 -27.20 -18.70 -18.81
C THR A 61 -28.45 -18.99 -19.64
N PRO A 62 -28.51 -18.67 -20.95
CA PRO A 62 -27.45 -18.15 -21.84
C PRO A 62 -27.18 -16.64 -21.68
N ARG A 63 -26.20 -16.09 -22.42
CA ARG A 63 -25.84 -14.66 -22.42
C ARG A 63 -27.07 -13.78 -22.63
N PRO A 64 -27.37 -12.83 -21.73
CA PRO A 64 -28.50 -11.93 -21.93
C PRO A 64 -28.33 -11.08 -23.18
N THR A 65 -29.36 -11.02 -24.01
CA THR A 65 -29.36 -10.16 -25.20
C THR A 65 -29.47 -8.69 -24.79
N LEU A 66 -28.46 -7.89 -25.11
CA LEU A 66 -28.42 -6.48 -24.78
C LEU A 66 -29.20 -5.65 -25.80
N ARG A 67 -30.37 -5.16 -25.39
CA ARG A 67 -31.15 -4.16 -26.14
C ARG A 67 -30.98 -2.80 -25.48
N LYS A 68 -30.80 -1.78 -26.32
CA LYS A 68 -30.76 -0.38 -25.88
C LYS A 68 -32.09 -0.05 -25.19
N ASN A 69 -32.01 0.47 -23.97
CA ASN A 69 -33.17 0.98 -23.28
C ASN A 69 -33.42 2.42 -23.75
N ASN A 70 -34.38 2.58 -24.66
CA ASN A 70 -34.71 3.88 -25.25
C ASN A 70 -35.22 4.88 -24.21
N MET A 71 -35.89 4.42 -23.15
CA MET A 71 -36.38 5.30 -22.07
C MET A 71 -35.24 5.85 -21.23
N LEU A 72 -34.29 5.01 -20.79
CA LEU A 72 -33.10 5.48 -20.07
C LEU A 72 -32.21 6.35 -20.96
N ALA A 73 -32.07 6.00 -22.24
CA ALA A 73 -31.35 6.83 -23.19
C ALA A 73 -32.00 8.21 -23.33
N GLU A 74 -33.33 8.28 -23.42
CA GLU A 74 -34.07 9.54 -23.50
C GLU A 74 -33.95 10.37 -22.21
N VAL A 75 -34.00 9.74 -21.03
CA VAL A 75 -33.83 10.42 -19.74
C VAL A 75 -32.41 10.94 -19.55
N VAL A 76 -31.38 10.15 -19.88
CA VAL A 76 -29.97 10.58 -19.82
C VAL A 76 -29.67 11.69 -20.83
N GLU A 77 -30.24 11.61 -22.04
CA GLU A 77 -30.13 12.68 -23.04
C GLU A 77 -30.91 13.93 -22.62
N LYS A 78 -32.08 13.79 -21.97
CA LYS A 78 -32.80 14.92 -21.36
C LYS A 78 -31.99 15.55 -20.23
N LEU A 79 -31.35 14.78 -19.36
CA LEU A 79 -30.45 15.27 -18.30
C LEU A 79 -29.26 16.05 -18.87
N LYS A 80 -28.65 15.54 -19.95
CA LYS A 80 -27.58 16.24 -20.70
C LYS A 80 -28.09 17.53 -21.36
N LYS A 81 -29.31 17.52 -21.90
CA LYS A 81 -29.94 18.67 -22.58
C LYS A 81 -30.55 19.69 -21.61
N THR A 82 -30.95 19.33 -20.39
CA THR A 82 -31.37 20.29 -19.36
C THR A 82 -30.23 21.19 -18.85
N GLY A 83 -28.98 20.91 -19.21
CA GLY A 83 -27.85 21.84 -19.08
C GLY A 83 -27.71 22.87 -20.23
N LEU A 84 -28.47 22.76 -21.32
CA LEU A 84 -28.41 23.62 -22.50
C LEU A 84 -29.83 23.90 -23.03
N GLN A 85 -30.31 25.11 -22.73
CA GLN A 85 -31.63 25.72 -22.99
C GLN A 85 -32.54 25.18 -24.13
N ALA A 86 -33.85 25.32 -23.85
CA ALA A 86 -34.95 25.83 -24.70
C ALA A 86 -36.07 24.84 -25.10
N ALA A 87 -37.30 25.23 -24.72
CA ALA A 87 -38.60 24.64 -25.06
C ALA A 87 -39.11 25.07 -26.46
N PRO A 88 -40.06 24.33 -27.09
CA PRO A 88 -41.46 24.80 -27.23
C PRO A 88 -42.51 23.65 -27.38
N PRO A 89 -43.84 23.84 -27.62
CA PRO A 89 -44.71 25.03 -27.57
C PRO A 89 -45.98 24.84 -26.69
N ALA A 90 -46.26 25.74 -25.73
CA ALA A 90 -47.58 25.86 -25.11
C ALA A 90 -47.92 27.34 -24.90
N LEU A 91 -48.07 28.08 -26.00
CA LEU A 91 -48.13 29.55 -26.02
C LEU A 91 -49.43 30.18 -25.48
N PHE A 92 -50.31 29.44 -24.82
CA PHE A 92 -51.63 29.98 -24.42
C PHE A 92 -51.95 29.85 -22.92
N TYR A 93 -51.33 28.94 -22.17
CA TYR A 93 -51.64 28.74 -20.74
C TYR A 93 -50.51 29.21 -19.82
N ALA A 94 -50.86 29.74 -18.64
CA ALA A 94 -49.87 30.20 -17.67
C ALA A 94 -49.10 29.01 -17.05
N GLY A 95 -47.77 28.96 -17.21
CA GLY A 95 -46.89 27.96 -16.61
C GLY A 95 -46.30 28.40 -15.25
N PRO A 96 -45.47 27.55 -14.60
CA PRO A 96 -44.79 27.90 -13.36
C PRO A 96 -43.87 29.13 -13.56
N GLY A 97 -44.18 30.23 -12.88
CA GLY A 97 -43.48 31.52 -13.02
C GLY A 97 -44.16 32.54 -13.94
N ASP A 98 -45.20 32.16 -14.67
CA ASP A 98 -46.02 33.10 -15.45
C ASP A 98 -47.14 33.70 -14.59
N VAL A 99 -47.51 34.95 -14.89
CA VAL A 99 -48.68 35.62 -14.29
C VAL A 99 -49.95 35.12 -14.99
N ALA A 100 -50.92 34.61 -14.24
CA ALA A 100 -52.19 34.16 -14.78
C ALA A 100 -53.17 35.32 -14.97
N CYS A 101 -54.06 35.24 -15.96
CA CYS A 101 -55.14 36.22 -16.12
C CYS A 101 -56.19 36.07 -15.02
N ASP A 102 -56.55 37.19 -14.38
CA ASP A 102 -57.46 37.20 -13.23
C ASP A 102 -58.92 36.91 -13.61
N PHE A 103 -59.32 37.25 -14.85
CA PHE A 103 -60.70 37.11 -15.34
C PHE A 103 -61.00 35.77 -16.04
N CYS A 104 -59.99 34.95 -16.34
CA CYS A 104 -60.23 33.61 -16.89
C CYS A 104 -60.94 32.70 -15.88
N THR A 105 -62.10 32.17 -16.24
CA THR A 105 -62.85 31.20 -15.44
C THR A 105 -62.48 29.76 -15.83
N GLY A 106 -62.22 28.90 -14.83
CA GLY A 106 -61.78 27.50 -15.01
C GLY A 106 -60.41 27.17 -14.38
N THR A 107 -60.01 25.88 -14.39
CA THR A 107 -58.78 25.39 -13.75
C THR A 107 -57.49 25.66 -14.53
N ARG A 108 -57.57 26.00 -15.82
CA ARG A 108 -56.43 26.36 -16.68
C ARG A 108 -56.56 27.81 -17.15
N LYS A 109 -55.98 28.73 -16.39
CA LYS A 109 -55.97 30.16 -16.72
C LYS A 109 -54.95 30.49 -17.83
N GLN A 110 -55.31 31.43 -18.70
CA GLN A 110 -54.41 31.91 -19.76
C GLN A 110 -53.28 32.76 -19.15
N LYS A 111 -52.13 32.82 -19.84
CA LYS A 111 -51.02 33.71 -19.46
C LYS A 111 -51.45 35.18 -19.63
N ALA A 112 -51.28 35.98 -18.59
CA ALA A 112 -51.48 37.41 -18.66
C ALA A 112 -50.32 38.06 -19.45
N LEU A 113 -50.68 39.00 -20.32
CA LEU A 113 -49.73 39.76 -21.13
C LEU A 113 -49.44 41.12 -20.49
N MET A 114 -50.49 41.78 -20.00
CA MET A 114 -50.40 43.10 -19.38
C MET A 114 -51.14 43.13 -18.04
N SER A 115 -50.61 43.90 -17.10
CA SER A 115 -51.27 44.28 -15.85
C SER A 115 -51.69 45.75 -15.93
N CYS A 116 -52.89 46.07 -15.47
CA CYS A 116 -53.36 47.44 -15.38
C CYS A 116 -53.02 48.02 -14.02
N LEU A 117 -52.29 49.14 -14.01
CA LEU A 117 -51.91 49.83 -12.76
C LEU A 117 -53.07 50.59 -12.10
N VAL A 118 -54.22 50.69 -12.77
CA VAL A 118 -55.44 51.32 -12.23
C VAL A 118 -56.44 50.27 -11.76
N CYS A 119 -56.63 49.18 -12.51
CA CYS A 119 -57.52 48.08 -12.11
C CYS A 119 -56.85 47.10 -11.13
N LEU A 120 -55.51 47.13 -11.01
CA LEU A 120 -54.70 46.27 -10.14
C LEU A 120 -54.83 44.77 -10.43
N VAL A 121 -55.07 44.44 -11.70
CA VAL A 121 -55.31 43.08 -12.17
C VAL A 121 -54.60 42.84 -13.50
N SER A 122 -54.35 41.57 -13.81
CA SER A 122 -53.59 41.08 -14.94
C SER A 122 -54.49 40.38 -15.97
N TYR A 123 -54.28 40.71 -17.25
CA TYR A 123 -55.15 40.34 -18.35
C TYR A 123 -54.41 39.53 -19.40
N CYS A 124 -55.01 38.44 -19.88
CA CYS A 124 -54.63 37.80 -21.15
C CYS A 124 -55.17 38.62 -22.32
N GLU A 125 -54.70 38.36 -23.53
CA GLU A 125 -55.05 39.12 -24.74
C GLU A 125 -56.55 39.40 -24.88
N THR A 126 -57.38 38.36 -24.72
CA THR A 126 -58.85 38.46 -24.85
C THR A 126 -59.49 39.34 -23.79
N HIS A 127 -59.03 39.29 -22.54
CA HIS A 127 -59.57 40.12 -21.46
C HIS A 127 -58.94 41.51 -21.39
N LEU A 128 -57.85 41.74 -22.11
CA LEU A 128 -57.21 43.04 -22.25
C LEU A 128 -57.93 43.92 -23.28
N GLN A 129 -58.59 43.30 -24.27
CA GLN A 129 -59.25 43.98 -25.38
C GLN A 129 -60.20 45.13 -24.98
N PRO A 130 -61.03 45.04 -23.92
CA PRO A 130 -61.86 46.15 -23.46
C PRO A 130 -61.07 47.41 -23.04
N HIS A 131 -59.80 47.28 -22.62
CA HIS A 131 -58.96 48.44 -22.29
C HIS A 131 -58.53 49.25 -23.52
N TYR A 132 -58.53 48.65 -24.71
CA TYR A 132 -58.22 49.34 -25.96
C TYR A 132 -59.47 49.95 -26.62
N GLU A 133 -60.59 49.23 -26.54
CA GLU A 133 -61.80 49.56 -27.30
C GLU A 133 -62.73 50.54 -26.55
N SER A 134 -62.81 50.44 -25.22
CA SER A 134 -63.70 51.30 -24.44
C SER A 134 -63.10 52.69 -24.20
N PRO A 135 -63.81 53.79 -24.51
CA PRO A 135 -63.35 55.16 -24.25
C PRO A 135 -63.01 55.42 -22.78
N GLY A 136 -63.70 54.75 -21.84
CA GLY A 136 -63.48 54.92 -20.40
C GLY A 136 -62.15 54.33 -19.90
N PHE A 137 -61.63 53.30 -20.56
CA PHE A 137 -60.41 52.60 -20.14
C PHE A 137 -59.13 53.07 -20.84
N LYS A 138 -59.23 53.94 -21.86
CA LYS A 138 -58.06 54.50 -22.56
C LYS A 138 -57.11 55.29 -21.67
N LYS A 139 -57.55 55.74 -20.49
CA LYS A 139 -56.73 56.45 -19.51
C LYS A 139 -55.98 55.52 -18.55
N HIS A 140 -56.22 54.21 -18.61
CA HIS A 140 -55.58 53.24 -17.73
C HIS A 140 -54.18 52.88 -18.24
N THR A 141 -53.17 52.96 -17.38
CA THR A 141 -51.79 52.61 -17.72
C THR A 141 -51.59 51.10 -17.64
N LEU A 142 -51.18 50.49 -18.76
CA LEU A 142 -50.87 49.07 -18.88
C LEU A 142 -49.35 48.84 -18.86
N VAL A 143 -48.90 47.89 -18.05
CA VAL A 143 -47.50 47.45 -18.00
C VAL A 143 -47.39 45.95 -18.28
N LYS A 144 -46.21 45.47 -18.69
CA LYS A 144 -45.99 44.04 -18.89
C LYS A 144 -46.34 43.26 -17.61
N ALA A 145 -47.07 42.16 -17.76
CA ALA A 145 -47.54 41.38 -16.62
C ALA A 145 -46.39 40.98 -15.68
N THR A 146 -46.56 41.23 -14.37
CA THR A 146 -45.56 40.97 -13.34
C THR A 146 -46.21 40.34 -12.12
N THR A 147 -45.55 39.37 -11.49
CA THR A 147 -46.02 38.70 -10.26
C THR A 147 -45.96 39.63 -9.05
N GLN A 148 -45.17 40.71 -9.15
CA GLN A 148 -44.89 41.67 -8.09
C GLN A 148 -45.75 42.94 -8.21
N LEU A 149 -46.96 42.82 -8.77
CA LEU A 149 -47.83 43.99 -8.96
C LEU A 149 -48.14 44.69 -7.63
N GLN A 150 -48.36 43.92 -6.55
CA GLN A 150 -48.66 44.47 -5.22
C GLN A 150 -47.45 45.06 -4.52
N GLU A 151 -46.23 44.64 -4.86
CA GLU A 151 -44.99 45.25 -4.34
C GLU A 151 -44.75 46.65 -4.93
N LYS A 152 -45.49 47.04 -5.98
CA LYS A 152 -45.42 48.37 -6.61
C LYS A 152 -46.48 49.33 -6.07
N ILE A 153 -47.29 48.88 -5.12
CA ILE A 153 -48.37 49.64 -4.52
C ILE A 153 -48.06 49.85 -3.04
N CYS A 154 -48.28 51.05 -2.56
CA CYS A 154 -48.16 51.38 -1.15
C CYS A 154 -49.22 50.63 -0.34
N SER A 155 -48.77 49.83 0.62
CA SER A 155 -49.62 49.07 1.54
C SER A 155 -50.54 49.92 2.41
N HIS A 156 -50.26 51.22 2.57
CA HIS A 156 -51.03 52.13 3.42
C HIS A 156 -52.07 52.94 2.64
N HIS A 157 -51.81 53.20 1.36
CA HIS A 157 -52.58 54.19 0.58
C HIS A 157 -53.18 53.61 -0.70
N ASP A 158 -52.83 52.38 -1.07
CA ASP A 158 -53.22 51.72 -2.32
C ASP A 158 -52.86 52.52 -3.58
N LYS A 159 -51.73 53.25 -3.51
CA LYS A 159 -51.18 54.08 -4.61
C LYS A 159 -49.79 53.63 -5.04
N LEU A 160 -49.43 53.90 -6.30
CA LEU A 160 -48.15 53.49 -6.86
C LEU A 160 -46.95 54.09 -6.11
N LEU A 161 -45.92 53.26 -5.92
CA LEU A 161 -44.65 53.64 -5.33
C LEU A 161 -43.77 54.37 -6.37
N GLU A 162 -44.04 55.64 -6.61
CA GLU A 162 -43.38 56.45 -7.65
C GLU A 162 -42.26 57.36 -7.11
N VAL A 163 -42.12 57.43 -5.79
CA VAL A 163 -41.16 58.30 -5.09
C VAL A 163 -40.15 57.42 -4.36
N TYR A 164 -38.89 57.81 -4.30
CA TYR A 164 -37.85 57.17 -3.51
C TYR A 164 -37.38 58.11 -2.41
N CYS A 165 -37.46 57.64 -1.16
CA CYS A 165 -36.95 58.37 -0.02
C CYS A 165 -35.47 58.01 0.16
N ARG A 166 -34.56 58.97 -0.04
CA ARG A 166 -33.11 58.77 0.14
C ARG A 166 -32.73 58.57 1.60
N THR A 167 -33.44 59.25 2.51
CA THR A 167 -33.24 59.14 3.96
C THR A 167 -33.47 57.71 4.45
N ASP A 168 -34.60 57.10 4.07
CA ASP A 168 -35.00 55.76 4.54
C ASP A 168 -34.67 54.63 3.55
N GLN A 169 -34.13 54.97 2.38
CA GLN A 169 -33.74 54.06 1.30
C GLN A 169 -34.85 53.11 0.81
N GLN A 170 -36.07 53.64 0.65
CA GLN A 170 -37.23 52.86 0.20
C GLN A 170 -38.11 53.61 -0.81
N CYS A 171 -38.83 52.85 -1.65
CA CYS A 171 -39.83 53.40 -2.55
C CYS A 171 -41.16 53.62 -1.81
N ILE A 172 -41.75 54.81 -1.94
CA ILE A 172 -42.97 55.28 -1.28
C ILE A 172 -43.95 55.90 -2.30
N CYS A 173 -45.22 56.06 -1.95
CA CYS A 173 -46.19 56.78 -2.80
C CYS A 173 -46.26 58.28 -2.45
N TYR A 174 -46.93 59.09 -3.28
CA TYR A 174 -47.01 60.54 -3.06
C TYR A 174 -47.72 60.94 -1.75
N GLN A 175 -48.65 60.12 -1.25
CA GLN A 175 -49.32 60.39 0.04
C GLN A 175 -48.38 60.17 1.22
N CYS A 176 -47.55 59.13 1.18
CA CYS A 176 -46.50 58.89 2.19
C CYS A 176 -45.55 60.08 2.36
N VAL A 177 -45.28 60.84 1.29
CA VAL A 177 -44.44 62.06 1.34
C VAL A 177 -45.07 63.15 2.21
N MET A 178 -46.40 63.26 2.18
CA MET A 178 -47.14 64.28 2.94
C MET A 178 -47.44 63.85 4.37
N ASP A 179 -47.44 62.53 4.61
CA ASP A 179 -47.76 61.90 5.90
C ASP A 179 -46.46 61.50 6.64
N GLU A 180 -46.11 60.22 6.64
CA GLU A 180 -45.02 59.65 7.45
C GLU A 180 -43.61 60.12 7.05
N HIS A 181 -43.38 60.45 5.78
CA HIS A 181 -42.07 60.90 5.26
C HIS A 181 -41.99 62.42 5.10
N LYS A 182 -42.82 63.17 5.81
CA LYS A 182 -42.86 64.63 5.73
C LYS A 182 -41.55 65.25 6.20
N GLY A 183 -40.83 65.88 5.26
CA GLY A 183 -39.54 66.55 5.51
C GLY A 183 -38.32 65.68 5.24
N HIS A 184 -38.48 64.44 4.75
CA HIS A 184 -37.37 63.60 4.29
C HIS A 184 -36.88 64.01 2.89
N ASP A 185 -35.65 63.62 2.53
CA ASP A 185 -35.12 63.84 1.18
C ASP A 185 -35.76 62.83 0.22
N THR A 186 -36.76 63.29 -0.53
CA THR A 186 -37.52 62.47 -1.47
C THR A 186 -37.32 62.93 -2.89
N VAL A 187 -37.04 61.99 -3.78
CA VAL A 187 -36.92 62.21 -5.23
C VAL A 187 -37.83 61.24 -5.98
N SER A 188 -38.10 61.44 -7.26
CA SER A 188 -38.83 60.42 -8.02
C SER A 188 -37.99 59.14 -8.14
N ALA A 189 -38.63 57.98 -8.07
CA ALA A 189 -37.95 56.69 -8.19
C ALA A 189 -37.22 56.56 -9.55
N ALA A 190 -37.74 57.21 -10.60
CA ALA A 190 -37.09 57.29 -11.90
C ALA A 190 -35.78 58.10 -11.88
N ALA A 191 -35.76 59.23 -11.15
CA ALA A 191 -34.57 60.06 -11.03
C ALA A 191 -33.48 59.34 -10.23
N GLU A 192 -33.81 58.75 -9.07
CA GLU A 192 -32.85 58.00 -8.25
C GLU A 192 -32.28 56.80 -9.01
N ARG A 193 -33.14 56.06 -9.73
CA ARG A 193 -32.70 54.95 -10.58
C ARG A 193 -31.65 55.40 -11.59
N THR A 194 -31.85 56.56 -12.22
CA THR A 194 -30.91 57.07 -13.21
C THR A 194 -29.53 57.35 -12.59
N GLU A 195 -29.51 57.91 -11.39
CA GLU A 195 -28.26 58.16 -10.65
C GLU A 195 -27.57 56.86 -10.22
N LYS A 196 -28.31 55.92 -9.61
CA LYS A 196 -27.78 54.61 -9.20
C LYS A 196 -27.33 53.75 -10.38
N GLN A 197 -28.01 53.85 -11.53
CA GLN A 197 -27.64 53.16 -12.77
C GLN A 197 -26.27 53.66 -13.30
N SER A 198 -26.00 54.96 -13.19
CA SER A 198 -24.69 55.54 -13.54
C SER A 198 -23.59 55.06 -12.58
N GLN A 199 -23.86 55.05 -11.26
CA GLN A 199 -22.92 54.54 -10.26
C GLN A 199 -22.62 53.05 -10.44
N LEU A 200 -23.62 52.24 -10.80
CA LEU A 200 -23.45 50.82 -11.12
C LEU A 200 -22.51 50.64 -12.32
N GLY A 201 -22.68 51.45 -13.38
CA GLY A 201 -21.79 51.41 -14.55
C GLY A 201 -20.32 51.68 -14.20
N MET A 202 -20.06 52.69 -13.36
CA MET A 202 -18.69 52.98 -12.89
C MET A 202 -18.10 51.88 -12.00
N SER A 203 -18.90 51.32 -11.09
CA SER A 203 -18.47 50.19 -10.25
C SER A 203 -18.19 48.93 -11.07
N GLN A 204 -19.03 48.64 -12.07
CA GLN A 204 -18.83 47.52 -12.99
C GLN A 204 -17.54 47.69 -13.80
N GLN A 205 -17.26 48.90 -14.31
CA GLN A 205 -16.00 49.19 -14.99
C GLN A 205 -14.77 49.02 -14.08
N LYS A 206 -14.82 49.47 -12.82
CA LYS A 206 -13.73 49.28 -11.84
C LYS A 206 -13.47 47.80 -11.55
N VAL A 207 -14.53 47.00 -11.40
CA VAL A 207 -14.39 45.54 -11.20
C VAL A 207 -13.80 44.89 -12.44
N GLN A 208 -14.28 45.24 -13.64
CA GLN A 208 -13.77 44.71 -14.90
C GLN A 208 -12.28 45.01 -15.09
N GLN A 209 -11.83 46.23 -14.78
CA GLN A 209 -10.41 46.61 -14.82
C GLN A 209 -9.56 45.79 -13.85
N ARG A 210 -10.03 45.61 -12.60
CA ARG A 210 -9.32 44.79 -11.61
C ARG A 210 -9.23 43.32 -12.01
N VAL A 211 -10.27 42.78 -12.66
CA VAL A 211 -10.26 41.43 -13.21
C VAL A 211 -9.18 41.32 -14.30
N GLN A 212 -9.18 42.24 -15.27
CA GLN A 212 -8.17 42.25 -16.35
C GLN A 212 -6.73 42.37 -15.81
N GLU A 213 -6.50 43.21 -14.81
CA GLU A 213 -5.18 43.37 -14.19
C GLU A 213 -4.74 42.10 -13.46
N ARG A 214 -5.65 41.44 -12.72
CA ARG A 214 -5.36 40.18 -12.02
C ARG A 214 -5.16 39.00 -12.98
N GLU A 215 -5.91 38.95 -14.08
CA GLU A 215 -5.70 37.96 -15.15
C GLU A 215 -4.33 38.11 -15.81
N LYS A 216 -3.85 39.35 -15.99
CA LYS A 216 -2.50 39.62 -16.51
C LYS A 216 -1.43 39.10 -15.55
N VAL A 217 -1.52 39.45 -14.27
CA VAL A 217 -0.58 38.98 -13.24
C VAL A 217 -0.61 37.45 -13.11
N LEU A 218 -1.79 36.83 -13.24
CA LEU A 218 -1.91 35.37 -13.23
C LEU A 218 -1.15 34.72 -14.38
N LYS A 219 -1.26 35.27 -15.60
CA LYS A 219 -0.53 34.77 -16.78
C LYS A 219 0.98 34.93 -16.62
N GLU A 220 1.43 36.08 -16.12
CA GLU A 220 2.86 36.32 -15.84
C GLU A 220 3.41 35.34 -14.80
N LEU A 221 2.64 35.07 -13.73
CA LEU A 221 3.03 34.11 -12.70
C LEU A 221 3.05 32.67 -13.21
N GLN A 222 2.07 32.28 -14.05
CA GLN A 222 2.04 30.96 -14.69
C GLN A 222 3.29 30.76 -15.56
N GLN A 223 3.66 31.77 -16.36
CA GLN A 223 4.88 31.72 -17.17
C GLN A 223 6.15 31.64 -16.31
N ALA A 224 6.22 32.38 -15.21
CA ALA A 224 7.34 32.31 -14.27
C ALA A 224 7.48 30.92 -13.63
N VAL A 225 6.37 30.31 -13.23
CA VAL A 225 6.36 28.94 -12.66
C VAL A 225 6.80 27.91 -13.71
N GLU A 226 6.31 28.01 -14.95
CA GLU A 226 6.75 27.12 -16.02
C GLU A 226 8.24 27.28 -16.35
N SER A 227 8.72 28.51 -16.40
CA SER A 227 10.15 28.81 -16.61
C SER A 227 11.00 28.20 -15.50
N LEU A 228 10.60 28.36 -14.24
CA LEU A 228 11.28 27.76 -13.08
C LEU A 228 11.28 26.23 -13.16
N LYS A 229 10.16 25.60 -13.53
CA LYS A 229 10.08 24.15 -13.73
C LYS A 229 11.03 23.67 -14.82
N ARG A 230 11.07 24.35 -15.97
CA ARG A 230 11.97 24.00 -17.08
C ARG A 230 13.43 24.14 -16.66
N SER A 231 13.79 25.23 -15.98
CA SER A 231 15.14 25.45 -15.48
C SER A 231 15.56 24.43 -14.42
N SER A 232 14.66 24.08 -13.49
CA SER A 232 14.92 23.04 -12.48
C SER A 232 15.11 21.67 -13.12
N ASN A 233 14.29 21.30 -14.10
CA ASN A 233 14.43 20.02 -14.80
C ASN A 233 15.74 19.96 -15.59
N ALA A 234 16.09 21.04 -16.30
CA ALA A 234 17.37 21.13 -17.02
C ALA A 234 18.57 20.97 -16.06
N ALA A 235 18.53 21.62 -14.89
CA ALA A 235 19.59 21.48 -13.90
C ALA A 235 19.71 20.04 -13.35
N VAL A 236 18.59 19.32 -13.20
CA VAL A 236 18.59 17.91 -12.81
C VAL A 236 19.16 17.04 -13.93
N GLU A 237 18.72 17.22 -15.17
CA GLU A 237 19.21 16.47 -16.33
C GLU A 237 20.71 16.68 -16.55
N ASP A 238 21.18 17.93 -16.46
CA ASP A 238 22.61 18.26 -16.55
C ASP A 238 23.41 17.58 -15.42
N SER A 239 22.88 17.60 -14.19
CA SER A 239 23.51 16.94 -13.03
C SER A 239 23.60 15.42 -13.22
N GLU A 240 22.51 14.78 -13.66
CA GLU A 240 22.47 13.35 -13.96
C GLU A 240 23.44 12.97 -15.10
N SER A 241 23.57 13.80 -16.13
CA SER A 241 24.55 13.61 -17.20
C SER A 241 25.97 13.64 -16.67
N ILE A 242 26.30 14.61 -15.82
CA ILE A 242 27.63 14.74 -15.19
C ILE A 242 27.93 13.51 -14.32
N PHE A 243 26.98 13.06 -13.50
CA PHE A 243 27.17 11.85 -12.69
C PHE A 243 27.34 10.60 -13.55
N THR A 244 26.59 10.48 -14.64
CA THR A 244 26.71 9.37 -15.60
C THR A 244 28.10 9.34 -16.24
N GLU A 245 28.64 10.48 -16.66
CA GLU A 245 30.01 10.57 -17.19
C GLU A 245 31.07 10.18 -16.16
N LEU A 246 30.91 10.59 -14.89
CA LEU A 246 31.80 10.20 -13.80
C LEU A 246 31.76 8.70 -13.54
N ILE A 247 30.57 8.08 -13.55
CA ILE A 247 30.40 6.63 -13.41
C ILE A 247 31.14 5.91 -14.55
N HIS A 248 30.91 6.29 -15.80
CA HIS A 248 31.60 5.69 -16.95
C HIS A 248 33.12 5.84 -16.87
N SER A 249 33.62 6.99 -16.41
CA SER A 249 35.05 7.21 -16.19
C SER A 249 35.60 6.25 -15.13
N MET A 250 34.90 6.07 -14.00
CA MET A 250 35.31 5.16 -12.92
C MET A 250 35.26 3.69 -13.35
N GLU A 251 34.24 3.28 -14.12
CA GLU A 251 34.14 1.93 -14.68
C GLU A 251 35.27 1.61 -15.66
N ARG A 252 35.67 2.59 -16.48
CA ARG A 252 36.84 2.47 -17.36
C ARG A 252 38.11 2.25 -16.54
N ARG A 253 38.35 3.07 -15.52
CA ARG A 253 39.52 2.95 -14.63
C ARG A 253 39.54 1.62 -13.86
N ARG A 254 38.39 1.15 -13.39
CA ARG A 254 38.22 -0.19 -12.81
C ARG A 254 38.65 -1.28 -13.78
N SER A 255 38.26 -1.16 -15.05
CA SER A 255 38.62 -2.13 -16.09
C SER A 255 40.11 -2.11 -16.39
N GLU A 256 40.73 -0.93 -16.48
CA GLU A 256 42.19 -0.77 -16.63
C GLU A 256 42.97 -1.48 -15.50
N VAL A 257 42.57 -1.28 -14.23
CA VAL A 257 43.20 -1.94 -13.08
C VAL A 257 43.05 -3.46 -13.17
N LYS A 258 41.88 -3.96 -13.57
CA LYS A 258 41.62 -5.40 -13.74
C LYS A 258 42.51 -6.00 -14.83
N GLU A 259 42.63 -5.35 -15.98
CA GLU A 259 43.46 -5.82 -17.09
C GLU A 259 44.95 -5.81 -16.70
N LEU A 260 45.43 -4.81 -15.96
CA LEU A 260 46.80 -4.78 -15.44
C LEU A 260 47.09 -5.96 -14.51
N ILE A 261 46.18 -6.27 -13.58
CA ILE A 261 46.33 -7.43 -12.67
C ILE A 261 46.39 -8.74 -13.48
N ARG A 262 45.50 -8.91 -14.47
CA ARG A 262 45.46 -10.12 -15.30
C ARG A 262 46.68 -10.25 -16.21
N ALA A 263 47.17 -9.15 -16.76
CA ALA A 263 48.40 -9.14 -17.56
C ALA A 263 49.62 -9.55 -16.72
N GLN A 264 49.73 -9.02 -15.49
CA GLN A 264 50.80 -9.37 -14.57
C GLN A 264 50.69 -10.85 -14.13
N GLU A 265 49.51 -11.31 -13.72
CA GLU A 265 49.24 -12.72 -13.40
C GLU A 265 49.67 -13.64 -14.54
N LYS A 266 49.28 -13.33 -15.78
CA LYS A 266 49.63 -14.14 -16.95
C LYS A 266 51.14 -14.18 -17.21
N ALA A 267 51.83 -13.05 -17.05
CA ALA A 267 53.29 -12.97 -17.24
C ALA A 267 54.03 -13.80 -16.17
N GLU A 268 53.64 -13.68 -14.90
CA GLU A 268 54.20 -14.43 -13.79
C GLU A 268 53.94 -15.95 -13.94
N VAL A 269 52.72 -16.34 -14.29
CA VAL A 269 52.36 -17.74 -14.54
C VAL A 269 53.13 -18.30 -15.73
N SER A 270 53.30 -17.54 -16.82
CA SER A 270 54.10 -17.99 -17.97
C SER A 270 55.55 -18.22 -17.60
N ARG A 271 56.13 -17.36 -16.76
CA ARG A 271 57.50 -17.52 -16.25
C ARG A 271 57.63 -18.77 -15.39
N ALA A 272 56.68 -19.00 -14.48
CA ALA A 272 56.65 -20.18 -13.62
C ALA A 272 56.49 -21.48 -14.41
N LYS A 273 55.64 -21.49 -15.45
CA LYS A 273 55.49 -22.64 -16.36
C LYS A 273 56.78 -22.95 -17.11
N GLY A 274 57.49 -21.93 -17.60
CA GLY A 274 58.78 -22.14 -18.26
C GLY A 274 59.82 -22.78 -17.35
N LEU A 275 59.88 -22.36 -16.07
CA LEU A 275 60.76 -22.99 -15.07
C LEU A 275 60.34 -24.43 -14.77
N LEU A 276 59.03 -24.71 -14.74
CA LEU A 276 58.50 -26.05 -14.51
C LEU A 276 58.86 -27.00 -15.67
N GLU A 277 58.69 -26.56 -16.92
CA GLU A 277 59.07 -27.34 -18.10
C GLU A 277 60.58 -27.63 -18.14
N GLN A 278 61.41 -26.67 -17.74
CA GLN A 278 62.86 -26.87 -17.61
C GLN A 278 63.19 -27.96 -16.58
N LEU A 279 62.56 -27.92 -15.40
CA LEU A 279 62.75 -28.93 -14.36
C LEU A 279 62.25 -30.32 -14.79
N GLU A 280 61.12 -30.40 -15.49
CA GLU A 280 60.59 -31.68 -15.98
C GLU A 280 61.53 -32.33 -17.01
N GLN A 281 62.09 -31.54 -17.92
CA GLN A 281 63.07 -32.02 -18.91
C GLN A 281 64.36 -32.51 -18.23
N GLU A 282 64.85 -31.77 -17.24
CA GLU A 282 66.03 -32.14 -16.46
C GLU A 282 65.81 -33.46 -15.70
N ILE A 283 64.67 -33.61 -15.01
CA ILE A 283 64.31 -34.85 -14.32
C ILE A 283 64.22 -36.01 -15.32
N ALA A 284 63.66 -35.79 -16.51
CA ALA A 284 63.55 -36.84 -17.53
C ALA A 284 64.91 -37.26 -18.11
N GLU A 285 65.87 -36.34 -18.22
CA GLU A 285 67.25 -36.66 -18.61
C GLU A 285 68.00 -37.40 -17.50
N LEU A 286 67.87 -36.94 -16.25
CA LEU A 286 68.45 -37.61 -15.08
C LEU A 286 67.93 -39.04 -14.92
N ARG A 287 66.62 -39.26 -15.09
CA ARG A 287 66.01 -40.60 -15.08
C ARG A 287 66.58 -41.49 -16.19
N ARG A 288 66.67 -40.99 -17.44
CA ARG A 288 67.28 -41.74 -18.55
C ARG A 288 68.74 -42.10 -18.31
N ARG A 289 69.51 -41.21 -17.66
CA ARG A 289 70.90 -41.52 -17.28
C ARG A 289 70.95 -42.58 -16.18
N ALA A 290 70.08 -42.50 -15.18
CA ALA A 290 69.97 -43.51 -14.13
C ALA A 290 69.65 -44.90 -14.71
N ASP A 291 68.67 -44.99 -15.62
CA ASP A 291 68.30 -46.25 -16.28
C ASP A 291 69.48 -46.85 -17.08
N LYS A 292 70.25 -46.01 -17.79
CA LYS A 292 71.44 -46.45 -18.54
C LYS A 292 72.56 -46.95 -17.62
N LEU A 293 72.76 -46.29 -16.47
CA LEU A 293 73.73 -46.73 -15.46
C LEU A 293 73.32 -48.07 -14.83
N GLU A 294 72.03 -48.26 -14.55
CA GLU A 294 71.49 -49.53 -14.07
C GLU A 294 71.62 -50.65 -15.12
N GLN A 295 71.37 -50.37 -16.40
CA GLN A 295 71.62 -51.36 -17.46
C GLN A 295 73.10 -51.72 -17.58
N LEU A 296 74.00 -50.74 -17.42
CA LEU A 296 75.44 -50.99 -17.44
C LEU A 296 75.91 -51.85 -16.27
N SER A 297 75.35 -51.67 -15.06
CA SER A 297 75.77 -52.43 -13.88
C SER A 297 75.48 -53.93 -13.97
N HIS A 298 74.56 -54.33 -14.85
CA HIS A 298 74.18 -55.72 -15.07
C HIS A 298 74.85 -56.35 -16.31
N THR A 299 75.77 -55.64 -16.98
CA THR A 299 76.45 -56.18 -18.17
C THR A 299 77.64 -57.06 -17.78
N GLU A 300 77.80 -58.21 -18.44
CA GLU A 300 78.94 -59.12 -18.24
C GLU A 300 80.13 -58.83 -19.18
N ASP A 301 79.94 -57.95 -20.17
CA ASP A 301 81.00 -57.52 -21.11
C ASP A 301 81.86 -56.40 -20.48
N HIS A 302 83.05 -56.79 -20.00
CA HIS A 302 83.99 -55.90 -19.33
C HIS A 302 84.50 -54.75 -20.21
N ILE A 303 84.60 -54.93 -21.53
CA ILE A 303 85.09 -53.88 -22.44
C ILE A 303 83.99 -52.84 -22.68
N HIS A 304 82.76 -53.31 -22.97
CA HIS A 304 81.61 -52.44 -23.11
C HIS A 304 81.31 -51.67 -21.82
N PHE A 305 81.45 -52.30 -20.65
CA PHE A 305 81.32 -51.63 -19.36
C PHE A 305 82.30 -50.47 -19.23
N LEU A 306 83.60 -50.70 -19.47
CA LEU A 306 84.63 -49.66 -19.29
C LEU A 306 84.47 -48.50 -20.29
N GLN A 307 84.13 -48.78 -21.56
CA GLN A 307 83.92 -47.75 -22.58
C GLN A 307 82.65 -46.93 -22.36
N SER A 308 81.54 -47.59 -22.01
CA SER A 308 80.25 -46.92 -21.77
C SER A 308 80.22 -46.22 -20.40
N TYR A 309 80.93 -46.74 -19.39
CA TYR A 309 81.08 -46.06 -18.10
C TYR A 309 81.90 -44.77 -18.25
N GLN A 310 83.00 -44.76 -19.02
CA GLN A 310 83.80 -43.55 -19.26
C GLN A 310 82.99 -42.41 -19.91
N SER A 311 82.10 -42.76 -20.83
CA SER A 311 81.22 -41.79 -21.50
C SER A 311 80.06 -41.32 -20.63
N LEU A 312 79.52 -42.17 -19.74
CA LEU A 312 78.47 -41.80 -18.76
C LEU A 312 79.00 -41.10 -17.50
N SER A 313 80.29 -41.29 -17.16
CA SER A 313 80.96 -40.66 -16.01
C SER A 313 81.36 -39.22 -16.26
N SER A 314 81.26 -38.75 -17.51
CA SER A 314 81.57 -37.38 -17.88
C SER A 314 80.47 -36.45 -17.34
N PRO A 315 80.77 -35.49 -16.45
CA PRO A 315 79.76 -34.57 -15.94
C PRO A 315 79.46 -33.54 -17.04
N SER A 316 78.55 -33.84 -17.96
CA SER A 316 78.07 -32.87 -18.92
C SER A 316 76.75 -32.25 -18.45
N VAL A 317 76.93 -30.99 -18.05
CA VAL A 317 75.98 -29.87 -17.89
C VAL A 317 75.28 -29.76 -16.52
N SER A 318 75.85 -28.84 -15.72
CA SER A 318 75.25 -28.06 -14.63
C SER A 318 75.18 -28.67 -13.22
N SER A 319 76.34 -28.78 -12.56
CA SER A 319 76.40 -28.94 -11.10
C SER A 319 76.15 -27.65 -10.30
N ASP A 320 75.88 -26.51 -10.93
CA ASP A 320 75.66 -25.23 -10.25
C ASP A 320 74.49 -24.46 -10.88
N LEU A 321 73.26 -24.91 -10.66
CA LEU A 321 72.08 -24.04 -10.84
C LEU A 321 71.78 -23.34 -9.52
N PRO A 322 71.58 -22.00 -9.51
CA PRO A 322 71.22 -21.30 -8.30
C PRO A 322 69.89 -21.86 -7.78
N SER A 323 69.82 -22.08 -6.46
CA SER A 323 68.59 -22.42 -5.73
C SER A 323 67.38 -21.71 -6.36
N ILE A 324 66.44 -22.46 -6.94
CA ILE A 324 65.19 -21.90 -7.45
C ILE A 324 64.40 -21.42 -6.24
N VAL A 325 64.58 -20.14 -5.88
CA VAL A 325 63.84 -19.52 -4.78
C VAL A 325 62.40 -19.32 -5.25
N VAL A 326 61.49 -20.13 -4.72
CA VAL A 326 60.04 -19.94 -4.88
C VAL A 326 59.61 -18.79 -3.96
N PHE A 327 59.38 -17.60 -4.52
CA PHE A 327 58.85 -16.47 -3.76
C PHE A 327 57.33 -16.61 -3.57
N PRO A 328 56.79 -16.58 -2.34
CA PRO A 328 55.35 -16.64 -2.10
C PRO A 328 54.66 -15.27 -2.28
N LEU A 329 53.62 -15.26 -3.12
CA LEU A 329 52.29 -14.63 -2.95
C LEU A 329 52.09 -13.15 -2.53
N GLN A 330 53.10 -12.29 -2.43
CA GLN A 330 52.90 -10.90 -1.96
C GLN A 330 52.71 -9.81 -3.04
N TYR A 331 52.62 -10.16 -4.33
CA TYR A 331 52.64 -9.18 -5.43
C TYR A 331 51.39 -8.28 -5.58
N PHE A 332 50.23 -8.65 -5.03
CA PHE A 332 48.96 -7.94 -5.30
C PHE A 332 48.39 -7.17 -4.09
N GLU A 333 49.00 -7.29 -2.90
CA GLU A 333 48.57 -6.54 -1.71
C GLU A 333 48.80 -5.03 -1.90
N ASP A 334 49.90 -4.62 -2.53
CA ASP A 334 50.23 -3.21 -2.80
C ASP A 334 49.22 -2.54 -3.75
N VAL A 335 48.69 -3.29 -4.71
CA VAL A 335 47.63 -2.81 -5.62
C VAL A 335 46.35 -2.56 -4.82
N SER A 336 45.98 -3.49 -3.94
CA SER A 336 44.78 -3.38 -3.09
C SER A 336 44.89 -2.22 -2.11
N LYS A 337 46.07 -2.01 -1.53
CA LYS A 337 46.36 -0.86 -0.66
C LYS A 337 46.27 0.45 -1.42
N SER A 338 46.88 0.55 -2.60
CA SER A 338 46.83 1.75 -3.45
C SER A 338 45.41 2.12 -3.88
N VAL A 339 44.57 1.12 -4.20
CA VAL A 339 43.15 1.34 -4.53
C VAL A 339 42.37 1.80 -3.29
N SER A 340 42.71 1.29 -2.10
CA SER A 340 42.10 1.72 -0.84
C SER A 340 42.43 3.18 -0.51
N GLU A 341 43.69 3.61 -0.71
CA GLU A 341 44.09 5.01 -0.55
C GLU A 341 43.42 5.94 -1.56
N LEU A 342 43.20 5.47 -2.80
CA LEU A 342 42.44 6.22 -3.81
C LEU A 342 40.98 6.41 -3.36
N ARG A 343 40.35 5.39 -2.79
CA ARG A 343 38.98 5.46 -2.26
C ARG A 343 38.86 6.55 -1.21
N GLU A 344 39.75 6.58 -0.22
CA GLU A 344 39.71 7.58 0.86
C GLU A 344 39.82 9.00 0.30
N LYS A 345 40.74 9.24 -0.66
CA LYS A 345 40.89 10.55 -1.31
C LYS A 345 39.65 10.98 -2.09
N VAL A 346 38.97 10.04 -2.77
CA VAL A 346 37.73 10.33 -3.50
C VAL A 346 36.59 10.64 -2.52
N GLU A 347 36.45 9.89 -1.43
CA GLU A 347 35.43 10.13 -0.41
C GLU A 347 35.59 11.51 0.26
N ASP A 348 36.83 11.93 0.53
CA ASP A 348 37.10 13.23 1.15
C ASP A 348 36.83 14.40 0.19
N LEU A 349 37.19 14.26 -1.09
CA LEU A 349 36.83 15.24 -2.13
C LEU A 349 35.31 15.36 -2.26
N LEU A 350 34.59 14.24 -2.27
CA LEU A 350 33.14 14.22 -2.35
C LEU A 350 32.49 14.92 -1.14
N LYS A 351 32.95 14.65 0.08
CA LYS A 351 32.45 15.33 1.30
C LYS A 351 32.66 16.85 1.24
N GLY A 352 33.84 17.29 0.78
CA GLY A 352 34.16 18.72 0.65
C GLY A 352 33.28 19.44 -0.36
N GLU A 353 33.13 18.89 -1.57
CA GLU A 353 32.33 19.50 -2.63
C GLU A 353 30.81 19.38 -2.37
N TRP A 354 30.35 18.29 -1.74
CA TRP A 354 28.95 18.12 -1.35
C TRP A 354 28.44 19.22 -0.42
N THR A 355 29.30 19.70 0.47
CA THR A 355 28.99 20.81 1.37
C THR A 355 28.74 22.11 0.59
N LYS A 356 29.51 22.36 -0.48
CA LYS A 356 29.32 23.54 -1.34
C LYS A 356 28.03 23.43 -2.17
N ILE A 357 27.74 22.26 -2.73
CA ILE A 357 26.50 21.99 -3.48
C ILE A 357 25.27 22.18 -2.57
N SER A 358 25.34 21.68 -1.33
CA SER A 358 24.27 21.82 -0.34
C SER A 358 24.02 23.29 0.07
N ILE A 359 25.08 24.10 0.17
CA ILE A 359 24.98 25.53 0.48
C ILE A 359 24.35 26.30 -0.70
N ILE A 360 24.77 26.03 -1.93
CA ILE A 360 24.25 26.69 -3.13
C ILE A 360 22.78 26.33 -3.36
N GLY A 361 22.36 25.09 -3.09
CA GLY A 361 20.97 24.65 -3.17
C GLY A 361 20.03 25.26 -2.10
N MET A 362 20.60 25.87 -1.04
CA MET A 362 19.84 26.50 0.06
C MET A 362 19.91 28.04 0.06
N ALA A 363 20.89 28.63 -0.61
CA ALA A 363 21.12 30.07 -0.60
C ALA A 363 20.35 30.78 -1.73
N ASP A 364 19.01 30.85 -1.61
CA ASP A 364 18.26 31.95 -2.22
C ASP A 364 16.90 32.19 -1.57
N ARG A 365 16.91 32.58 -0.30
CA ARG A 365 15.81 33.34 0.32
C ARG A 365 16.39 34.29 1.34
N ASN A 366 16.76 35.50 0.91
CA ASN A 366 16.49 36.75 1.62
C ASN A 366 17.18 37.91 0.91
N ASN A 367 16.46 38.62 0.04
CA ASN A 367 16.56 40.06 0.00
C ASN A 367 15.30 40.69 -0.59
N HIS A 368 14.34 41.02 0.28
CA HIS A 368 13.81 42.37 0.42
C HIS A 368 12.68 42.39 1.47
N SER A 369 12.91 43.15 2.55
CA SER A 369 11.94 43.79 3.47
C SER A 369 10.92 42.86 4.17
N SER A 370 10.81 42.76 5.50
CA SER A 370 11.19 43.65 6.61
C SER A 370 11.13 42.87 7.94
N GLN A 371 11.93 43.34 8.89
CA GLN A 371 12.33 42.76 10.18
C GLN A 371 11.22 42.37 11.20
N MET A 372 9.93 42.38 10.87
CA MET A 372 8.88 41.92 11.79
C MET A 372 8.60 40.41 11.76
N GLY A 373 9.05 39.69 10.71
CA GLY A 373 8.80 38.25 10.56
C GLY A 373 9.75 37.33 11.36
N LEU A 374 10.94 37.82 11.71
CA LEU A 374 11.99 36.99 12.34
C LEU A 374 11.71 36.66 13.82
N ARG A 375 10.96 37.50 14.53
CA ARG A 375 10.47 37.16 15.88
C ARG A 375 9.31 36.16 15.85
N ARG A 376 8.55 36.10 14.76
CA ARG A 376 7.39 35.19 14.63
C ARG A 376 7.82 33.78 14.22
N ARG A 377 8.79 33.64 13.31
CA ARG A 377 9.27 32.32 12.88
C ARG A 377 10.07 31.56 13.93
N ARG A 378 10.87 32.25 14.75
CA ARG A 378 11.57 31.60 15.87
C ARG A 378 10.61 31.11 16.96
N ALA A 379 9.45 31.76 17.09
CA ALA A 379 8.39 31.35 18.01
C ALA A 379 7.44 30.26 17.44
N GLU A 380 7.48 29.98 16.13
CA GLU A 380 6.66 28.94 15.47
C GLU A 380 7.39 27.59 15.39
N GLU A 381 8.73 27.57 15.26
CA GLU A 381 9.51 26.33 15.37
C GLU A 381 9.61 25.80 16.81
N GLU A 382 9.52 26.68 17.82
CA GLU A 382 9.46 26.30 19.25
C GLU A 382 8.07 25.79 19.71
N LYS A 383 7.07 25.69 18.82
CA LYS A 383 5.67 25.36 19.15
C LYS A 383 5.11 24.07 18.54
N ARG A 384 5.93 23.14 18.04
CA ARG A 384 5.43 21.83 17.58
C ARG A 384 5.40 20.82 18.75
N SER A 385 4.22 20.27 19.04
CA SER A 385 4.04 19.22 20.07
C SER A 385 4.50 17.82 19.63
N CYS A 386 4.69 17.61 18.32
CA CYS A 386 5.22 16.35 17.80
C CYS A 386 6.72 16.23 18.08
N CYS A 387 7.17 15.01 18.42
CA CYS A 387 8.56 14.74 18.75
C CYS A 387 9.40 14.33 17.53
N SER A 388 10.72 14.38 17.66
CA SER A 388 11.63 13.76 16.70
C SER A 388 11.53 12.23 16.77
N LEU A 389 11.85 11.54 15.67
CA LEU A 389 11.84 10.08 15.62
C LEU A 389 12.86 9.44 16.60
N SER A 390 13.93 10.17 16.94
CA SER A 390 14.95 9.73 17.90
C SER A 390 14.49 9.76 19.37
N GLU A 391 13.41 10.47 19.68
CA GLU A 391 12.84 10.53 21.03
C GLU A 391 11.89 9.35 21.36
N LEU A 392 11.54 8.55 20.36
CA LEU A 392 10.72 7.36 20.51
C LEU A 392 11.58 6.14 20.89
N LYS A 393 11.02 5.26 21.71
CA LYS A 393 11.67 4.02 22.16
C LYS A 393 11.84 3.06 20.98
N LYS A 394 13.06 2.57 20.78
CA LYS A 394 13.41 1.57 19.77
C LYS A 394 14.32 0.51 20.36
N VAL A 395 14.18 -0.73 19.93
CA VAL A 395 15.16 -1.80 20.19
C VAL A 395 16.42 -1.50 19.36
N PRO A 396 17.65 -1.68 19.90
CA PRO A 396 17.97 -2.27 21.21
C PRO A 396 17.96 -1.31 22.41
N LYS A 397 17.74 0.00 22.22
CA LYS A 397 17.86 1.01 23.31
C LYS A 397 16.87 0.82 24.47
N CYS A 398 15.68 0.30 24.21
CA CYS A 398 14.68 -0.02 25.23
C CYS A 398 14.62 -1.51 25.58
N TYR A 399 15.57 -2.30 25.06
CA TYR A 399 15.56 -3.75 25.21
C TYR A 399 15.78 -4.19 26.65
N VAL A 400 15.05 -5.24 27.05
CA VAL A 400 15.26 -5.95 28.32
C VAL A 400 15.78 -7.33 27.97
N GLU A 401 16.87 -7.72 28.64
CA GLU A 401 17.46 -9.05 28.50
C GLU A 401 16.41 -10.13 28.78
N LEU A 402 16.29 -11.10 27.87
CA LEU A 402 15.29 -12.15 27.97
C LEU A 402 15.73 -13.24 28.95
N ASP A 403 14.77 -13.73 29.72
CA ASP A 403 14.95 -14.98 30.45
C ASP A 403 15.34 -16.12 29.49
N PRO A 404 16.10 -17.12 29.97
CA PRO A 404 16.43 -18.29 29.16
C PRO A 404 15.18 -18.91 28.54
N LEU A 405 15.22 -19.12 27.21
CA LEU A 405 14.13 -19.75 26.48
C LEU A 405 13.78 -21.09 27.15
N SER A 406 12.53 -21.29 27.52
CA SER A 406 12.10 -22.50 28.22
C SER A 406 10.72 -22.94 27.78
N PHE A 407 10.38 -24.19 28.10
CA PHE A 407 9.05 -24.73 27.84
C PHE A 407 8.07 -24.24 28.89
N SER A 408 6.87 -23.83 28.45
CA SER A 408 5.75 -23.56 29.35
C SER A 408 4.46 -24.14 28.78
N ARG A 409 3.39 -24.13 29.58
CA ARG A 409 2.05 -24.57 29.11
C ARG A 409 1.50 -23.69 27.97
N THR A 410 1.99 -22.46 27.87
CA THR A 410 1.56 -21.46 26.88
C THR A 410 2.63 -21.18 25.82
N HIS A 411 3.77 -21.90 25.83
CA HIS A 411 4.87 -21.69 24.90
C HIS A 411 5.46 -23.01 24.41
N THR A 412 5.21 -23.31 23.13
CA THR A 412 5.77 -24.46 22.43
C THR A 412 7.06 -24.10 21.69
N VAL A 413 8.16 -24.70 22.11
CA VAL A 413 9.46 -24.57 21.43
C VAL A 413 9.73 -25.82 20.58
N LEU A 414 10.07 -25.64 19.31
CA LEU A 414 10.35 -26.76 18.38
C LEU A 414 11.85 -27.05 18.19
N ILE A 415 12.71 -26.32 18.91
CA ILE A 415 14.14 -26.58 19.00
C ILE A 415 14.52 -27.14 20.36
N ASP A 416 15.64 -27.86 20.41
CA ASP A 416 16.25 -28.31 21.65
C ASP A 416 16.88 -27.12 22.38
N VAL A 417 16.21 -26.70 23.45
CA VAL A 417 16.62 -25.59 24.30
C VAL A 417 17.99 -25.84 24.94
N ASN A 418 18.31 -27.07 25.33
CA ASN A 418 19.59 -27.38 25.96
C ASN A 418 20.74 -27.23 24.98
N GLU A 419 20.54 -27.70 23.74
CA GLU A 419 21.51 -27.52 22.65
C GLU A 419 21.71 -26.03 22.31
N LEU A 420 20.64 -25.23 22.27
CA LEU A 420 20.75 -23.78 22.08
C LEU A 420 21.54 -23.14 23.23
N CYS A 421 21.13 -23.34 24.49
CA CYS A 421 21.72 -22.64 25.63
C CYS A 421 23.17 -23.04 25.91
N HIS A 422 23.56 -24.30 25.70
CA HIS A 422 24.91 -24.79 26.07
C HIS A 422 25.88 -24.87 24.89
N LYS A 423 25.38 -25.07 23.67
CA LYS A 423 26.22 -25.31 22.48
C LYS A 423 26.01 -24.28 21.37
N MET A 424 25.04 -23.37 21.52
CA MET A 424 24.64 -22.42 20.48
C MET A 424 24.30 -23.10 19.15
N THR A 425 23.72 -24.31 19.23
CA THR A 425 23.33 -25.11 18.06
C THR A 425 21.81 -25.25 17.97
N LEU A 426 21.27 -25.13 16.76
CA LEU A 426 19.84 -25.33 16.51
C LEU A 426 19.57 -26.77 16.08
N LYS A 427 19.08 -27.58 17.03
CA LYS A 427 18.58 -28.94 16.75
C LYS A 427 17.08 -29.02 16.95
N ALA A 428 16.43 -29.89 16.17
CA ALA A 428 14.99 -30.12 16.30
C ALA A 428 14.67 -30.82 17.62
N GLN A 429 13.71 -30.29 18.37
CA GLN A 429 13.22 -30.87 19.62
C GLN A 429 12.65 -32.28 19.36
N PRO A 430 13.12 -33.32 20.07
CA PRO A 430 12.51 -34.65 20.00
C PRO A 430 11.03 -34.63 20.38
N GLY A 431 10.24 -35.46 19.71
CA GLY A 431 8.80 -35.57 19.95
C GLY A 431 8.15 -36.53 18.96
N GLN A 432 6.82 -36.49 18.90
CA GLN A 432 6.02 -37.23 17.93
C GLN A 432 4.95 -36.31 17.32
N HIS A 433 4.47 -36.69 16.13
CA HIS A 433 3.33 -36.05 15.50
C HIS A 433 2.02 -36.44 16.21
N VAL A 434 1.01 -35.57 16.09
CA VAL A 434 -0.32 -35.78 16.67
C VAL A 434 -1.36 -35.47 15.60
N TRP A 435 -2.28 -36.41 15.37
CA TRP A 435 -3.32 -36.29 14.34
C TRP A 435 -4.71 -36.05 14.96
N ASN A 436 -4.97 -34.84 15.43
CA ASN A 436 -6.27 -34.43 15.95
C ASN A 436 -6.61 -32.98 15.55
N ARG A 437 -7.60 -32.36 16.20
CA ARG A 437 -8.08 -31.01 15.87
C ARG A 437 -7.28 -29.88 16.51
N ASP A 438 -6.34 -30.19 17.41
CA ASP A 438 -5.59 -29.20 18.18
C ASP A 438 -4.15 -29.02 17.65
N PHE A 439 -3.72 -29.88 16.73
CA PHE A 439 -2.38 -29.87 16.16
C PHE A 439 -2.42 -29.83 14.62
N VAL A 440 -1.35 -29.33 14.03
CA VAL A 440 -1.13 -29.38 12.57
C VAL A 440 -1.04 -30.84 12.13
N LYS A 441 -1.90 -31.23 11.18
CA LYS A 441 -1.83 -32.53 10.51
C LYS A 441 -0.67 -32.57 9.53
N MET A 442 0.44 -33.16 9.97
CA MET A 442 1.67 -33.23 9.21
C MET A 442 1.56 -34.22 8.05
N PRO A 443 2.04 -33.90 6.84
CA PRO A 443 1.97 -34.83 5.71
C PRO A 443 2.77 -36.10 5.94
N CYS A 444 3.79 -36.06 6.80
CA CYS A 444 4.61 -37.19 7.23
C CYS A 444 4.02 -38.04 8.38
N SER A 445 2.80 -37.75 8.83
CA SER A 445 2.12 -38.57 9.84
C SER A 445 1.73 -39.94 9.28
N PRO A 446 1.85 -41.04 10.05
CA PRO A 446 1.36 -42.35 9.65
C PRO A 446 -0.14 -42.39 9.30
N GLU A 447 -0.95 -41.51 9.91
CA GLU A 447 -2.40 -41.38 9.74
C GLU A 447 -2.79 -40.60 8.46
N SER A 448 -1.80 -40.13 7.70
CA SER A 448 -2.01 -39.36 6.47
C SER A 448 -2.15 -40.31 5.28
N HIS A 449 -3.36 -40.49 4.75
CA HIS A 449 -3.65 -41.43 3.66
C HIS A 449 -4.18 -40.73 2.39
N ILE A 450 -3.91 -41.32 1.22
CA ILE A 450 -4.51 -40.87 -0.05
C ILE A 450 -5.89 -41.52 -0.20
N LYS A 451 -6.95 -40.71 -0.24
CA LYS A 451 -8.28 -41.19 -0.61
C LYS A 451 -8.40 -41.28 -2.13
N THR A 452 -8.08 -42.43 -2.71
CA THR A 452 -8.48 -42.76 -4.08
C THR A 452 -9.95 -43.19 -4.05
N GLY A 453 -10.81 -42.55 -4.85
CA GLY A 453 -12.25 -42.84 -4.89
C GLY A 453 -12.62 -44.22 -5.47
N SER A 454 -11.72 -45.21 -5.44
CA SER A 454 -11.93 -46.56 -5.94
C SER A 454 -11.90 -47.56 -4.78
N LEU A 455 -12.95 -48.37 -4.67
CA LEU A 455 -13.19 -49.36 -3.60
C LEU A 455 -12.19 -50.54 -3.57
N THR A 456 -11.16 -50.54 -4.42
CA THR A 456 -10.29 -51.72 -4.65
C THR A 456 -8.78 -51.47 -4.55
N SER A 457 -8.30 -50.28 -4.18
CA SER A 457 -6.85 -50.02 -4.00
C SER A 457 -6.46 -49.89 -2.53
N SER A 458 -5.42 -50.60 -2.10
CA SER A 458 -4.78 -50.41 -0.79
C SER A 458 -4.48 -48.93 -0.54
N GLU A 459 -4.93 -48.36 0.57
CA GLU A 459 -4.65 -46.97 0.96
C GLU A 459 -3.14 -46.80 1.19
N ALA A 460 -2.43 -46.28 0.20
CA ALA A 460 -1.02 -45.91 0.35
C ALA A 460 -0.91 -44.70 1.31
N GLY A 461 0.09 -44.73 2.20
CA GLY A 461 0.41 -43.59 3.04
C GLY A 461 0.80 -42.39 2.17
N LEU A 462 0.20 -41.23 2.41
CA LEU A 462 0.44 -40.01 1.64
C LEU A 462 1.93 -39.67 1.61
N TRP A 463 2.61 -39.76 2.75
CA TRP A 463 4.03 -39.44 2.85
C TRP A 463 4.92 -40.32 1.99
N GLU A 464 4.58 -41.60 1.83
CA GLU A 464 5.38 -42.51 1.01
C GLU A 464 5.41 -42.04 -0.45
N VAL A 465 4.24 -41.66 -0.97
CA VAL A 465 4.11 -41.12 -2.33
C VAL A 465 4.78 -39.75 -2.46
N VAL A 466 4.53 -38.84 -1.50
CA VAL A 466 5.13 -37.50 -1.47
C VAL A 466 6.65 -37.60 -1.42
N SER A 467 7.20 -38.34 -0.45
CA SER A 467 8.63 -38.54 -0.25
C SER A 467 9.29 -39.10 -1.51
N LYS A 468 8.69 -40.12 -2.16
CA LYS A 468 9.20 -40.67 -3.41
C LYS A 468 9.28 -39.63 -4.53
N GLN A 469 8.27 -38.79 -4.70
CA GLN A 469 8.30 -37.72 -5.70
C GLN A 469 9.34 -36.65 -5.37
N LEU A 470 9.38 -36.17 -4.12
CA LEU A 470 10.31 -35.13 -3.69
C LEU A 470 11.77 -35.59 -3.77
N VAL A 471 12.09 -36.80 -3.32
CA VAL A 471 13.44 -37.38 -3.42
C VAL A 471 13.84 -37.58 -4.88
N SER A 472 12.89 -37.97 -5.75
CA SER A 472 13.17 -38.07 -7.20
C SER A 472 13.48 -36.72 -7.83
N LEU A 473 12.80 -35.64 -7.41
CA LEU A 473 13.08 -34.29 -7.88
C LEU A 473 14.42 -33.76 -7.32
N ALA A 474 14.69 -34.00 -6.04
CA ALA A 474 15.90 -33.56 -5.35
C ALA A 474 17.20 -34.10 -5.97
N LYS A 475 17.15 -35.28 -6.60
CA LYS A 475 18.29 -35.88 -7.30
C LYS A 475 18.67 -35.16 -8.60
N LYS A 476 17.80 -34.29 -9.13
CA LYS A 476 18.07 -33.56 -10.37
C LYS A 476 18.92 -32.32 -10.08
N THR A 477 19.78 -31.95 -11.01
CA THR A 477 20.49 -30.66 -10.97
C THR A 477 19.58 -29.49 -11.35
N THR A 478 18.65 -29.72 -12.28
CA THR A 478 17.60 -28.80 -12.69
C THR A 478 16.28 -29.55 -12.90
N ALA A 479 15.15 -28.88 -12.65
CA ALA A 479 13.82 -29.40 -12.93
C ALA A 479 12.99 -28.36 -13.70
N SER A 480 12.18 -28.85 -14.62
CA SER A 480 11.21 -28.01 -15.33
C SER A 480 9.97 -27.76 -14.46
N VAL A 481 9.17 -26.74 -14.80
CA VAL A 481 7.86 -26.54 -14.16
C VAL A 481 6.94 -27.74 -14.38
N GLY A 482 7.05 -28.41 -15.54
CA GLY A 482 6.31 -29.65 -15.81
C GLY A 482 6.67 -30.80 -14.86
N ASP A 483 7.93 -30.89 -14.43
CA ASP A 483 8.35 -31.86 -13.41
C ASP A 483 7.73 -31.56 -12.04
N VAL A 484 7.69 -30.27 -11.66
CA VAL A 484 7.05 -29.79 -10.41
C VAL A 484 5.55 -30.08 -10.43
N GLU A 485 4.87 -29.72 -11.52
CA GLU A 485 3.44 -29.97 -11.73
C GLU A 485 3.11 -31.47 -11.65
N LYS A 486 3.88 -32.30 -12.36
CA LYS A 486 3.70 -33.76 -12.37
C LYS A 486 3.85 -34.36 -10.97
N ALA A 487 4.85 -33.92 -10.21
CA ALA A 487 5.04 -34.37 -8.83
C ALA A 487 3.84 -33.98 -7.95
N ILE A 488 3.41 -32.72 -8.00
CA ILE A 488 2.30 -32.21 -7.17
C ILE A 488 0.98 -32.94 -7.47
N LYS A 489 0.66 -33.14 -8.75
CA LYS A 489 -0.56 -33.83 -9.18
C LYS A 489 -0.59 -35.30 -8.74
N LYS A 490 0.57 -35.96 -8.66
CA LYS A 490 0.66 -37.39 -8.31
C LYS A 490 0.07 -37.74 -6.93
N TYR A 491 0.26 -36.87 -5.93
CA TYR A 491 -0.31 -37.05 -4.59
C TYR A 491 -1.51 -36.12 -4.31
N ASN A 492 -1.94 -35.34 -5.30
CA ASN A 492 -3.19 -34.56 -5.27
C ASN A 492 -4.14 -34.93 -6.44
N PRO A 493 -4.45 -36.22 -6.66
CA PRO A 493 -5.20 -36.65 -7.86
C PRO A 493 -6.60 -36.02 -7.97
N LYS A 494 -7.23 -35.69 -6.84
CA LYS A 494 -8.52 -34.99 -6.80
C LYS A 494 -8.50 -33.63 -7.52
N TYR A 495 -7.33 -32.99 -7.59
CA TYR A 495 -7.17 -31.64 -8.13
C TYR A 495 -6.45 -31.60 -9.48
N GLU A 496 -6.16 -32.77 -10.08
CA GLU A 496 -5.38 -32.90 -11.31
C GLU A 496 -5.91 -32.04 -12.47
N ASN A 497 -7.24 -31.97 -12.61
CA ASN A 497 -7.93 -31.18 -13.64
C ASN A 497 -8.39 -29.79 -13.15
N GLN A 498 -8.16 -29.44 -11.88
CA GLN A 498 -8.63 -28.18 -11.27
C GLN A 498 -7.49 -27.18 -11.07
N TRP A 499 -6.29 -27.67 -10.75
CA TRP A 499 -5.13 -26.80 -10.52
C TRP A 499 -4.39 -26.51 -11.81
N SER A 500 -4.28 -25.22 -12.12
CA SER A 500 -3.43 -24.70 -13.18
C SER A 500 -2.05 -24.33 -12.64
N PHE A 501 -1.04 -24.48 -13.49
CA PHE A 501 0.35 -24.07 -13.24
C PHE A 501 0.82 -22.97 -14.22
N ASP A 502 -0.11 -22.38 -14.97
CA ASP A 502 0.13 -21.33 -15.97
C ASP A 502 1.07 -20.24 -15.45
N ALA A 503 0.78 -19.65 -14.29
CA ALA A 503 1.60 -18.54 -13.81
C ALA A 503 3.05 -18.95 -13.55
N LEU A 504 3.29 -20.18 -13.07
CA LEU A 504 4.64 -20.66 -12.82
C LEU A 504 5.37 -21.00 -14.14
N HIS A 505 4.66 -21.57 -15.13
CA HIS A 505 5.21 -21.82 -16.47
C HIS A 505 5.60 -20.51 -17.14
N THR A 506 4.66 -19.57 -17.26
CA THR A 506 4.85 -18.26 -17.86
C THR A 506 5.96 -17.48 -17.16
N PHE A 507 6.00 -17.52 -15.82
CA PHE A 507 7.07 -16.89 -15.03
C PHE A 507 8.47 -17.37 -15.42
N VAL A 508 8.67 -18.69 -15.48
CA VAL A 508 9.99 -19.27 -15.79
C VAL A 508 10.35 -19.07 -17.27
N GLN A 509 9.36 -19.05 -18.16
CA GLN A 509 9.57 -18.80 -19.59
C GLN A 509 9.96 -17.34 -19.90
N GLU A 510 9.33 -16.38 -19.22
CA GLU A 510 9.56 -14.94 -19.43
C GLU A 510 10.75 -14.39 -18.62
N ALA A 511 11.33 -15.19 -17.71
CA ALA A 511 12.44 -14.76 -16.88
C ALA A 511 13.68 -14.38 -17.71
N PRO A 512 14.34 -13.24 -17.43
CA PRO A 512 15.63 -12.91 -18.02
C PRO A 512 16.65 -14.04 -17.79
N LYS A 513 17.55 -14.27 -18.73
CA LYS A 513 18.53 -15.39 -18.64
C LYS A 513 19.41 -15.26 -17.41
N GLU A 514 19.71 -14.04 -17.00
CA GLU A 514 20.51 -13.67 -15.84
C GLU A 514 19.82 -14.04 -14.51
N GLU A 515 18.49 -14.17 -14.51
CA GLU A 515 17.66 -14.56 -13.36
C GLU A 515 17.17 -16.01 -13.44
N ASN A 516 17.57 -16.77 -14.46
CA ASN A 516 17.04 -18.12 -14.72
C ASN A 516 17.69 -19.22 -13.85
N TYR A 517 17.92 -18.94 -12.58
CA TYR A 517 18.33 -19.96 -11.61
C TYR A 517 17.13 -20.78 -11.08
N TYR A 518 15.90 -20.39 -11.40
CA TYR A 518 14.66 -20.99 -10.88
C TYR A 518 14.57 -22.51 -11.10
N THR A 519 14.97 -22.98 -12.28
CA THR A 519 14.98 -24.42 -12.61
C THR A 519 15.97 -25.21 -11.75
N SER A 520 17.04 -24.60 -11.28
CA SER A 520 17.99 -25.21 -10.32
C SER A 520 17.52 -25.12 -8.86
N VAL A 521 16.60 -24.21 -8.55
CA VAL A 521 16.07 -24.03 -7.19
C VAL A 521 14.98 -25.07 -6.89
N PHE A 522 14.15 -25.47 -7.85
CA PHE A 522 13.10 -26.46 -7.59
C PHE A 522 13.62 -27.78 -6.97
N PRO A 523 14.69 -28.43 -7.49
CA PRO A 523 15.27 -29.60 -6.83
C PRO A 523 15.71 -29.34 -5.37
N LYS A 524 16.28 -28.15 -5.09
CA LYS A 524 16.70 -27.77 -3.74
C LYS A 524 15.52 -27.58 -2.79
N ILE A 525 14.41 -27.00 -3.27
CA ILE A 525 13.16 -26.92 -2.50
C ILE A 525 12.65 -28.33 -2.22
N ALA A 526 12.69 -29.25 -3.20
CA ALA A 526 12.25 -30.62 -3.03
C ALA A 526 13.11 -31.38 -2.01
N GLU A 527 14.42 -31.19 -2.04
CA GLU A 527 15.35 -31.73 -1.06
C GLU A 527 14.98 -31.25 0.35
N LEU A 528 14.81 -29.93 0.51
CA LEU A 528 14.43 -29.34 1.79
C LEU A 528 13.07 -29.86 2.29
N ALA A 529 12.08 -29.99 1.40
CA ALA A 529 10.77 -30.52 1.73
C ALA A 529 10.81 -32.00 2.13
N SER A 530 11.63 -32.82 1.46
CA SER A 530 11.78 -34.25 1.75
C SER A 530 12.34 -34.53 3.16
N ARG A 531 13.05 -33.56 3.74
CA ARG A 531 13.64 -33.65 5.08
C ARG A 531 12.66 -33.25 6.20
N LEU A 532 11.36 -33.11 5.92
CA LEU A 532 10.35 -32.70 6.90
C LEU A 532 10.39 -33.51 8.21
N PRO A 533 10.45 -34.86 8.21
CA PRO A 533 10.48 -35.63 9.46
C PRO A 533 11.76 -35.41 10.28
N HIS A 534 12.83 -34.94 9.63
CA HIS A 534 14.09 -34.61 10.31
C HIS A 534 14.03 -33.25 11.00
N TYR A 535 13.43 -32.24 10.36
CA TYR A 535 13.33 -30.88 10.90
C TYR A 535 12.17 -30.72 11.89
N ILE A 536 11.04 -31.38 11.65
CA ILE A 536 9.83 -31.27 12.48
C ILE A 536 9.57 -32.63 13.11
N LYS A 537 10.04 -32.81 14.34
CA LYS A 537 9.84 -34.07 15.11
C LYS A 537 8.72 -33.95 16.12
N LYS A 538 8.54 -32.76 16.69
CA LYS A 538 7.51 -32.44 17.67
C LYS A 538 6.27 -31.87 16.98
N ALA A 539 5.08 -32.23 17.47
CA ALA A 539 3.82 -31.70 16.97
C ALA A 539 3.73 -30.17 17.14
N ILE A 540 3.14 -29.52 16.13
CA ILE A 540 2.92 -28.07 16.11
C ILE A 540 1.46 -27.83 16.53
N PRO A 541 1.20 -27.18 17.68
CA PRO A 541 -0.17 -26.88 18.08
C PRO A 541 -0.79 -25.83 17.14
N LEU A 542 -2.10 -25.88 17.00
CA LEU A 542 -2.86 -24.81 16.35
C LEU A 542 -3.09 -23.69 17.35
N LEU A 543 -2.79 -22.45 16.95
CA LEU A 543 -3.12 -21.25 17.68
C LEU A 543 -4.62 -20.96 17.49
N GLN A 544 -5.45 -21.59 18.33
CA GLN A 544 -6.91 -21.52 18.31
C GLN A 544 -7.45 -20.23 18.95
N ARG A 545 -8.66 -19.85 18.58
CA ARG A 545 -9.37 -18.69 19.13
C ARG A 545 -9.59 -18.80 20.65
N GLY A 546 -9.49 -17.66 21.33
CA GLY A 546 -9.74 -17.50 22.76
C GLY A 546 -8.61 -17.98 23.66
N GLN A 547 -7.42 -18.25 23.10
CA GLN A 547 -6.26 -18.73 23.86
C GLN A 547 -5.01 -17.89 23.53
N THR A 548 -4.23 -17.60 24.58
CA THR A 548 -2.90 -17.01 24.42
C THR A 548 -1.87 -18.13 24.40
N HIS A 549 -1.15 -18.26 23.29
CA HIS A 549 -0.14 -19.32 23.11
C HIS A 549 0.93 -18.91 22.11
N SER A 550 2.16 -19.35 22.36
CA SER A 550 3.34 -19.03 21.56
C SER A 550 3.98 -20.27 20.94
N ILE A 551 4.52 -20.13 19.74
CA ILE A 551 5.29 -21.16 19.03
C ILE A 551 6.62 -20.56 18.58
N THR A 552 7.73 -21.15 19.00
CA THR A 552 9.08 -20.77 18.53
C THR A 552 9.65 -21.87 17.63
N LEU A 553 10.03 -21.48 16.41
CA LEU A 553 10.64 -22.34 15.39
C LEU A 553 11.97 -21.76 14.95
N SER A 554 12.88 -22.60 14.43
CA SER A 554 14.01 -22.08 13.67
C SER A 554 13.60 -21.64 12.27
N GLN A 555 14.31 -20.65 11.70
CA GLN A 555 14.13 -20.22 10.31
C GLN A 555 14.28 -21.41 9.34
N SER A 556 15.13 -22.38 9.69
CA SER A 556 15.30 -23.64 8.97
C SER A 556 14.08 -24.57 9.00
N GLN A 557 13.39 -24.66 10.15
CA GLN A 557 12.12 -25.38 10.26
C GLN A 557 11.03 -24.70 9.44
N ILE A 558 10.98 -23.37 9.48
CA ILE A 558 10.03 -22.56 8.68
C ILE A 558 10.26 -22.79 7.19
N ALA A 559 11.50 -22.70 6.72
CA ALA A 559 11.84 -22.96 5.32
C ALA A 559 11.42 -24.37 4.87
N CYS A 560 11.58 -25.38 5.72
CA CYS A 560 11.13 -26.75 5.44
C CYS A 560 9.60 -26.88 5.36
N LEU A 561 8.87 -26.20 6.25
CA LEU A 561 7.40 -26.14 6.21
C LEU A 561 6.91 -25.40 4.95
N LEU A 562 7.54 -24.29 4.59
CA LEU A 562 7.21 -23.54 3.38
C LEU A 562 7.59 -24.30 2.10
N ALA A 563 8.66 -25.09 2.10
CA ALA A 563 8.99 -25.97 0.98
C ALA A 563 7.89 -27.04 0.78
N ASN A 564 7.35 -27.57 1.87
CA ASN A 564 6.20 -28.49 1.84
C ASN A 564 4.91 -27.79 1.38
N ALA A 565 4.72 -26.51 1.71
CA ALA A 565 3.63 -25.68 1.22
C ALA A 565 3.75 -25.37 -0.29
N PHE A 566 4.96 -25.08 -0.76
CA PHE A 566 5.29 -24.89 -2.19
C PHE A 566 4.90 -26.13 -2.99
N TYR A 567 5.29 -27.31 -2.51
CA TYR A 567 4.90 -28.60 -3.11
C TYR A 567 3.47 -29.07 -2.75
N CYS A 568 2.66 -28.23 -2.13
CA CYS A 568 1.24 -28.49 -1.86
C CYS A 568 0.97 -29.82 -1.13
N THR A 569 1.80 -30.14 -0.13
CA THR A 569 1.78 -31.44 0.56
C THR A 569 0.83 -31.49 1.75
N PHE A 570 0.45 -30.34 2.34
CA PHE A 570 -0.35 -30.34 3.56
C PHE A 570 -1.77 -30.87 3.30
N PRO A 571 -2.18 -31.97 3.98
CA PRO A 571 -3.47 -32.60 3.75
C PRO A 571 -4.60 -31.78 4.40
N HIS A 572 -5.84 -31.97 3.96
CA HIS A 572 -7.04 -31.26 4.47
C HIS A 572 -7.05 -29.72 4.26
N ARG A 573 -6.04 -29.13 3.60
CA ARG A 573 -5.90 -27.67 3.42
C ARG A 573 -6.38 -27.11 2.06
N ASN A 574 -6.97 -27.96 1.23
CA ASN A 574 -7.28 -27.65 -0.17
C ASN A 574 -8.78 -27.60 -0.50
N SER A 575 -9.66 -27.87 0.47
CA SER A 575 -11.10 -27.91 0.22
C SER A 575 -11.73 -26.52 0.38
N PRO A 576 -12.48 -26.01 -0.63
CA PRO A 576 -13.24 -24.77 -0.48
C PRO A 576 -14.56 -24.96 0.28
N ASN A 577 -14.86 -26.18 0.75
CA ASN A 577 -16.12 -26.48 1.42
C ASN A 577 -16.19 -25.73 2.77
N PRO A 578 -17.24 -24.93 3.03
CA PRO A 578 -17.43 -24.25 4.32
C PRO A 578 -17.53 -25.18 5.52
N ARG A 579 -17.76 -26.49 5.33
CA ARG A 579 -17.77 -27.51 6.40
C ARG A 579 -16.43 -28.26 6.53
N ALA A 580 -15.41 -27.88 5.78
CA ALA A 580 -14.08 -28.47 5.91
C ALA A 580 -13.48 -28.15 7.28
N GLU A 581 -12.68 -29.07 7.82
CA GLU A 581 -12.06 -28.97 9.15
C GLU A 581 -11.24 -27.69 9.35
N TYR A 582 -10.53 -27.26 8.30
CA TYR A 582 -9.66 -26.08 8.33
C TYR A 582 -10.31 -24.85 7.66
N ASN A 583 -11.64 -24.76 7.56
CA ASN A 583 -12.34 -23.61 6.95
C ASN A 583 -12.00 -22.26 7.61
N ASN A 584 -11.70 -22.26 8.90
CA ASN A 584 -11.33 -21.09 9.70
C ASN A 584 -9.82 -20.84 9.71
N TYR A 585 -9.03 -21.56 8.92
CA TYR A 585 -7.60 -21.35 8.78
C TYR A 585 -7.26 -20.83 7.38
N PRO A 586 -6.27 -19.94 7.23
CA PRO A 586 -5.85 -19.48 5.90
C PRO A 586 -5.33 -20.65 5.05
N THR A 587 -5.34 -20.47 3.72
CA THR A 587 -4.73 -21.45 2.82
C THR A 587 -3.21 -21.45 3.00
N ILE A 588 -2.59 -22.62 3.03
CA ILE A 588 -1.12 -22.73 3.17
C ILE A 588 -0.45 -23.24 1.90
N ASN A 589 -1.09 -24.14 1.14
CA ASN A 589 -0.52 -24.69 -0.09
C ASN A 589 -0.51 -23.65 -1.23
N PHE A 590 0.52 -23.68 -2.06
CA PHE A 590 0.82 -22.61 -3.03
C PHE A 590 0.08 -22.76 -4.37
N ASN A 591 -0.82 -23.74 -4.51
CA ASN A 591 -1.52 -24.03 -5.76
C ASN A 591 -2.23 -22.81 -6.37
N SER A 592 -2.78 -21.90 -5.55
CA SER A 592 -3.42 -20.67 -6.03
C SER A 592 -2.43 -19.68 -6.66
N LEU A 593 -1.18 -19.65 -6.17
CA LEU A 593 -0.11 -18.81 -6.68
C LEU A 593 0.27 -19.27 -8.10
N PHE A 594 0.33 -20.58 -8.31
CA PHE A 594 0.69 -21.20 -9.59
C PHE A 594 -0.40 -21.13 -10.66
N GLY A 595 -1.65 -20.78 -10.30
CA GLY A 595 -2.82 -20.75 -11.21
C GLY A 595 -2.73 -19.75 -12.37
N LYS A 596 -3.85 -19.15 -12.79
CA LYS A 596 -3.88 -18.18 -13.90
C LYS A 596 -2.82 -17.07 -13.76
N TRP A 597 -2.14 -16.70 -14.84
CA TRP A 597 -1.13 -15.63 -14.90
C TRP A 597 -1.69 -14.26 -14.50
N SER A 598 -0.82 -13.44 -13.90
CA SER A 598 -1.02 -11.99 -13.73
C SER A 598 0.31 -11.34 -13.40
N GLU A 599 0.44 -10.06 -13.72
CA GLU A 599 1.60 -9.23 -13.34
C GLU A 599 1.89 -9.29 -11.83
N ARG A 600 0.84 -9.30 -11.00
CA ARG A 600 0.96 -9.44 -9.54
C ARG A 600 1.64 -10.75 -9.16
N LYS A 601 1.26 -11.86 -9.80
CA LYS A 601 1.86 -13.17 -9.55
C LYS A 601 3.30 -13.27 -10.02
N ARG A 602 3.66 -12.60 -11.12
CA ARG A 602 5.06 -12.51 -11.57
C ARG A 602 5.95 -11.98 -10.44
N GLU A 603 5.59 -10.83 -9.87
CA GLU A 603 6.41 -10.21 -8.81
C GLU A 603 6.40 -11.03 -7.51
N LYS A 604 5.28 -11.66 -7.17
CA LYS A 604 5.20 -12.59 -6.03
C LYS A 604 6.13 -13.79 -6.18
N LEU A 605 6.15 -14.39 -7.36
CA LEU A 605 7.00 -15.54 -7.66
C LEU A 605 8.48 -15.18 -7.57
N ARG A 606 8.88 -13.98 -8.03
CA ARG A 606 10.26 -13.47 -7.84
C ARG A 606 10.65 -13.44 -6.37
N ALA A 607 9.83 -12.81 -5.53
CA ALA A 607 10.11 -12.69 -4.09
C ALA A 607 10.19 -14.06 -3.40
N ILE A 608 9.23 -14.95 -3.67
CA ILE A 608 9.17 -16.29 -3.06
C ILE A 608 10.31 -17.20 -3.52
N LEU A 609 10.63 -17.20 -4.82
CA LEU A 609 11.72 -18.03 -5.34
C LEU A 609 13.08 -17.49 -4.94
N HIS A 610 13.22 -16.17 -4.78
CA HIS A 610 14.43 -15.59 -4.20
C HIS A 610 14.62 -16.04 -2.75
N TYR A 611 13.56 -16.02 -1.92
CA TYR A 611 13.62 -16.59 -0.57
C TYR A 611 14.10 -18.05 -0.57
N PHE A 612 13.52 -18.90 -1.42
CA PHE A 612 13.95 -20.29 -1.50
C PHE A 612 15.38 -20.45 -1.98
N HIS A 613 15.83 -19.61 -2.91
CA HIS A 613 17.22 -19.57 -3.35
C HIS A 613 18.17 -19.28 -2.17
N THR A 614 17.85 -18.29 -1.33
CA THR A 614 18.64 -17.94 -0.14
C THR A 614 18.63 -19.05 0.91
N VAL A 615 17.47 -19.57 1.31
CA VAL A 615 17.39 -20.53 2.42
C VAL A 615 17.87 -21.93 2.07
N THR A 616 17.97 -22.26 0.78
CA THR A 616 18.52 -23.54 0.30
C THR A 616 20.01 -23.48 -0.01
N ASP A 617 20.61 -22.29 -0.09
CA ASP A 617 22.05 -22.12 -0.23
C ASP A 617 22.74 -22.17 1.14
N GLN A 618 23.68 -23.11 1.30
CA GLN A 618 24.39 -23.32 2.56
C GLN A 618 25.18 -22.08 3.03
N ALA A 619 25.63 -21.21 2.12
CA ALA A 619 26.38 -20.01 2.46
C ALA A 619 25.48 -18.84 2.93
N THR A 620 24.20 -18.85 2.57
CA THR A 620 23.27 -17.73 2.88
C THR A 620 22.08 -18.14 3.74
N ARG A 621 21.96 -19.43 4.06
CA ARG A 621 20.87 -19.97 4.87
C ARG A 621 20.83 -19.32 6.26
N PRO A 622 19.67 -18.78 6.68
CA PRO A 622 19.54 -18.15 7.98
C PRO A 622 19.49 -19.19 9.11
N ILE A 623 20.10 -18.83 10.24
CA ILE A 623 20.35 -19.72 11.40
C ILE A 623 19.71 -19.21 12.71
N GLY A 624 18.65 -18.41 12.63
CA GLY A 624 17.96 -17.89 13.80
C GLY A 624 16.63 -18.55 14.14
N LEU A 625 15.93 -17.94 15.09
CA LEU A 625 14.57 -18.31 15.51
C LEU A 625 13.53 -17.26 15.13
N VAL A 626 12.28 -17.70 15.05
CA VAL A 626 11.09 -16.84 14.92
C VAL A 626 10.05 -17.34 15.91
N THR A 627 9.40 -16.41 16.62
CA THR A 627 8.32 -16.70 17.57
C THR A 627 7.02 -16.11 17.08
N PHE A 628 5.96 -16.93 17.07
CA PHE A 628 4.59 -16.57 16.76
C PHE A 628 3.76 -16.66 18.03
N GLU A 629 3.19 -15.56 18.49
CA GLU A 629 2.34 -15.51 19.69
C GLU A 629 0.94 -15.04 19.30
N ARG A 630 -0.06 -15.91 19.46
CA ARG A 630 -1.45 -15.46 19.46
C ARG A 630 -1.74 -14.88 20.82
N ARG A 631 -2.15 -13.62 20.88
CA ARG A 631 -2.53 -12.94 22.12
C ARG A 631 -4.03 -12.72 22.14
N TYR A 632 -4.66 -13.11 23.24
CA TYR A 632 -6.08 -12.89 23.53
C TYR A 632 -6.25 -12.07 24.80
N ILE A 633 -7.14 -11.09 24.76
CA ILE A 633 -7.56 -10.30 25.93
C ILE A 633 -9.04 -10.57 26.19
N SER A 634 -9.38 -10.95 27.43
CA SER A 634 -10.77 -11.19 27.80
C SER A 634 -11.58 -9.89 27.82
N ASP A 635 -12.89 -9.96 27.59
CA ASP A 635 -13.76 -8.77 27.65
C ASP A 635 -13.70 -8.07 29.03
N ARG A 636 -13.38 -8.82 30.09
CA ARG A 636 -13.24 -8.27 31.46
C ARG A 636 -11.97 -7.44 31.62
N ASP A 637 -10.93 -7.75 30.85
CA ASP A 637 -9.63 -7.07 30.89
C ASP A 637 -9.53 -5.92 29.87
N MET A 638 -10.58 -5.70 29.07
CA MET A 638 -10.65 -4.60 28.13
C MET A 638 -10.87 -3.25 28.84
N PRO A 639 -10.27 -2.15 28.37
CA PRO A 639 -10.44 -0.84 28.99
C PRO A 639 -11.88 -0.34 28.90
N ASN A 640 -12.36 0.30 29.97
CA ASN A 640 -13.52 1.16 29.87
C ASN A 640 -13.09 2.53 29.31
N TRP A 641 -13.17 2.70 28.00
CA TRP A 641 -12.66 3.86 27.27
C TRP A 641 -13.16 5.21 27.78
N ARG A 642 -14.44 5.34 28.15
CA ARG A 642 -14.99 6.59 28.71
C ARG A 642 -14.31 7.01 30.01
N SER A 643 -13.83 6.04 30.79
CA SER A 643 -13.18 6.31 32.09
C SER A 643 -11.68 6.61 32.00
N CYS A 644 -11.04 6.36 30.85
CA CYS A 644 -9.60 6.53 30.67
C CYS A 644 -9.16 7.98 30.89
N LYS A 645 -8.09 8.19 31.66
CA LYS A 645 -7.60 9.51 32.08
C LYS A 645 -6.26 9.88 31.45
N GLU A 646 -5.64 8.94 30.76
CA GLU A 646 -4.42 9.14 30.00
C GLU A 646 -4.65 10.20 28.91
N THR A 647 -3.64 11.03 28.64
CA THR A 647 -3.65 11.98 27.52
C THR A 647 -3.01 11.35 26.29
N VAL A 648 -3.19 11.97 25.12
CA VAL A 648 -2.55 11.51 23.88
C VAL A 648 -1.03 11.36 24.04
N PRO A 649 -0.40 10.33 23.46
CA PRO A 649 1.01 10.02 23.69
C PRO A 649 1.93 10.91 22.84
N LYS A 650 3.25 10.72 22.97
CA LYS A 650 4.23 11.29 22.04
C LYS A 650 3.93 10.81 20.62
N LEU A 651 3.94 11.73 19.67
CA LEU A 651 3.65 11.47 18.26
C LEU A 651 4.78 12.01 17.38
N HIS A 652 5.28 11.18 16.48
CA HIS A 652 6.06 11.56 15.32
C HIS A 652 5.21 11.37 14.07
N VAL A 653 5.18 12.35 13.15
CA VAL A 653 4.46 12.23 11.87
C VAL A 653 5.38 12.70 10.75
N THR A 654 5.51 11.91 9.69
CA THR A 654 6.33 12.25 8.53
C THR A 654 5.71 11.74 7.22
N SER A 655 5.87 12.50 6.14
CA SER A 655 5.51 12.09 4.78
C SER A 655 6.58 11.25 4.06
N ALA A 656 7.64 10.82 4.75
CA ALA A 656 8.73 10.04 4.16
C ALA A 656 8.27 8.65 3.65
N ASP A 657 9.02 8.08 2.70
CA ASP A 657 8.64 6.88 1.95
C ASP A 657 9.05 5.55 2.57
N CYS A 658 10.03 5.54 3.48
CA CYS A 658 10.68 4.30 3.95
C CYS A 658 10.26 3.91 5.38
N ILE A 659 9.09 3.28 5.51
CA ILE A 659 8.57 2.76 6.80
C ILE A 659 9.52 1.71 7.39
N GLU A 660 9.94 0.72 6.58
CA GLU A 660 10.70 -0.44 7.07
C GLU A 660 12.09 -0.07 7.60
N GLU A 661 12.81 0.82 6.92
CA GLU A 661 14.17 1.21 7.31
C GLU A 661 14.14 2.17 8.52
N GLN A 662 13.30 3.21 8.47
CA GLN A 662 13.24 4.21 9.55
C GLN A 662 12.53 3.68 10.81
N GLY A 663 11.65 2.70 10.63
CA GLY A 663 10.93 1.99 11.67
C GLY A 663 11.70 0.83 12.31
N THR A 664 12.96 0.59 11.92
CA THR A 664 13.79 -0.47 12.51
C THR A 664 13.83 -0.35 14.04
N GLY A 665 13.57 -1.46 14.74
CA GLY A 665 13.51 -1.52 16.20
C GLY A 665 12.20 -1.04 16.83
N MET A 666 11.19 -0.65 16.04
CA MET A 666 9.84 -0.31 16.51
C MET A 666 8.90 -1.53 16.43
N LEU A 667 7.75 -1.49 17.12
CA LEU A 667 6.67 -2.45 16.89
C LEU A 667 5.95 -2.09 15.59
N GLN A 668 6.19 -2.88 14.54
CA GLN A 668 5.57 -2.71 13.23
C GLN A 668 4.13 -3.25 13.25
N VAL A 669 3.17 -2.42 12.86
CA VAL A 669 1.76 -2.81 12.83
C VAL A 669 1.38 -3.23 11.42
N ASP A 670 0.86 -4.45 11.29
CA ASP A 670 0.27 -4.99 10.06
C ASP A 670 -1.25 -4.91 10.17
N PHE A 671 -1.88 -4.16 9.25
CA PHE A 671 -3.34 -4.13 9.11
C PHE A 671 -3.79 -5.37 8.37
N ALA A 672 -3.78 -6.46 9.13
CA ALA A 672 -3.98 -7.79 8.61
C ALA A 672 -5.41 -8.03 8.15
N CYS A 673 -5.60 -9.05 7.32
CA CYS A 673 -6.88 -9.72 7.23
C CYS A 673 -7.08 -10.59 8.49
N ASN A 674 -8.33 -10.78 8.92
CA ASN A 674 -8.60 -11.72 10.01
C ASN A 674 -8.18 -13.16 9.68
N MET A 675 -8.02 -13.47 8.39
CA MET A 675 -7.30 -14.63 7.89
C MET A 675 -5.87 -14.20 7.54
N ILE A 676 -4.95 -14.34 8.50
CA ILE A 676 -3.56 -13.87 8.43
C ILE A 676 -2.89 -14.14 7.07
N GLY A 677 -2.16 -13.14 6.56
CA GLY A 677 -1.50 -13.12 5.27
C GLY A 677 -2.45 -12.90 4.09
N GLY A 678 -3.74 -12.63 4.36
CA GLY A 678 -4.74 -12.29 3.36
C GLY A 678 -4.68 -13.14 2.08
N GLY A 679 -4.53 -12.45 0.95
CA GLY A 679 -4.40 -13.00 -0.38
C GLY A 679 -2.95 -13.23 -0.85
N VAL A 680 -1.97 -13.42 0.05
CA VAL A 680 -0.54 -13.52 -0.31
C VAL A 680 -0.27 -14.63 -1.33
N LEU A 681 -0.92 -15.79 -1.17
CA LEU A 681 -0.85 -16.92 -2.11
C LEU A 681 -1.89 -16.84 -3.25
N GLY A 682 -2.68 -15.77 -3.32
CA GLY A 682 -3.73 -15.54 -4.32
C GLY A 682 -3.49 -14.23 -5.09
N SER A 683 -4.53 -13.41 -5.25
CA SER A 683 -4.49 -12.15 -6.01
C SER A 683 -4.21 -10.88 -5.19
N GLY A 684 -4.24 -10.97 -3.85
CA GLY A 684 -4.00 -9.82 -2.95
C GLY A 684 -2.56 -9.32 -3.05
N LEU A 685 -2.35 -8.01 -3.13
CA LEU A 685 -1.00 -7.41 -3.20
C LEU A 685 -1.00 -6.02 -2.58
N VAL A 686 -1.59 -5.91 -1.38
CA VAL A 686 -1.61 -4.68 -0.58
C VAL A 686 -0.63 -4.83 0.58
N GLN A 687 -0.75 -4.01 1.63
CA GLN A 687 0.27 -3.92 2.68
C GLN A 687 0.62 -5.27 3.33
N GLU A 688 -0.37 -6.02 3.82
CA GLU A 688 -0.15 -7.33 4.45
C GLU A 688 0.56 -8.30 3.49
N GLU A 689 0.11 -8.44 2.25
CA GLU A 689 0.75 -9.37 1.32
C GLU A 689 2.16 -8.93 0.94
N ILE A 690 2.40 -7.62 0.78
CA ILE A 690 3.74 -7.08 0.51
C ILE A 690 4.68 -7.40 1.67
N LEU A 691 4.25 -7.17 2.92
CA LEU A 691 5.02 -7.51 4.11
C LEU A 691 5.38 -9.00 4.14
N PHE A 692 4.42 -9.88 3.86
CA PHE A 692 4.63 -11.33 3.80
C PHE A 692 5.50 -11.77 2.62
N LEU A 693 5.56 -11.03 1.52
CA LEU A 693 6.46 -11.33 0.40
C LEU A 693 7.89 -10.88 0.68
N MET A 694 8.07 -9.75 1.39
CA MET A 694 9.39 -9.27 1.79
C MET A 694 9.95 -10.09 2.95
N ASN A 695 9.07 -10.64 3.80
CA ASN A 695 9.38 -11.51 4.93
C ASN A 695 8.65 -12.87 4.79
N PRO A 696 9.03 -13.78 3.86
CA PRO A 696 8.28 -15.01 3.58
C PRO A 696 8.10 -15.96 4.75
N GLU A 697 8.92 -15.84 5.80
CA GLU A 697 8.77 -16.58 7.05
C GLU A 697 7.42 -16.33 7.73
N LEU A 698 6.79 -15.17 7.49
CA LEU A 698 5.45 -14.85 8.02
C LEU A 698 4.38 -15.79 7.43
N ILE A 699 4.56 -16.30 6.21
CA ILE A 699 3.59 -17.16 5.50
C ILE A 699 3.31 -18.44 6.31
N VAL A 700 4.28 -18.94 7.08
CA VAL A 700 4.11 -20.17 7.86
C VAL A 700 3.06 -20.03 8.96
N SER A 701 2.77 -18.80 9.43
CA SER A 701 1.70 -18.53 10.40
C SER A 701 0.34 -19.03 9.93
N ARG A 702 0.10 -19.04 8.61
CA ARG A 702 -1.11 -19.56 7.95
C ARG A 702 -1.32 -21.05 8.18
N LEU A 703 -0.25 -21.79 8.50
CA LEU A 703 -0.32 -23.22 8.77
C LEU A 703 -1.04 -23.50 10.08
N PHE A 704 -0.83 -22.68 11.11
CA PHE A 704 -1.27 -22.97 12.48
C PHE A 704 -2.12 -21.86 13.13
N THR A 705 -2.33 -20.71 12.50
CA THR A 705 -3.11 -19.62 13.09
C THR A 705 -4.56 -19.66 12.61
N GLU A 706 -5.50 -19.89 13.51
CA GLU A 706 -6.93 -19.77 13.22
C GLU A 706 -7.29 -18.29 12.95
N ARG A 707 -8.38 -18.04 12.25
CA ARG A 707 -8.98 -16.71 12.08
C ARG A 707 -8.96 -15.89 13.39
N LEU A 708 -8.49 -14.64 13.32
CA LEU A 708 -8.48 -13.74 14.47
C LEU A 708 -9.91 -13.30 14.84
N GLY A 709 -10.24 -13.35 16.12
CA GLY A 709 -11.43 -12.73 16.72
C GLY A 709 -11.18 -11.27 17.12
N ASP A 710 -12.21 -10.55 17.54
CA ASP A 710 -12.15 -9.10 17.78
C ASP A 710 -11.17 -8.67 18.90
N ASN A 711 -10.89 -9.54 19.87
CA ASN A 711 -9.98 -9.26 20.98
C ASN A 711 -8.66 -10.05 20.88
N GLU A 712 -8.23 -10.33 19.65
CA GLU A 712 -7.05 -11.15 19.38
C GLU A 712 -6.11 -10.48 18.38
N CYS A 713 -4.83 -10.80 18.47
CA CYS A 713 -3.82 -10.41 17.48
C CYS A 713 -2.72 -11.49 17.41
N LEU A 714 -1.88 -11.42 16.38
CA LEU A 714 -0.73 -12.30 16.22
C LEU A 714 0.56 -11.48 16.25
N PHE A 715 1.41 -11.71 17.24
CA PHE A 715 2.76 -11.17 17.31
C PHE A 715 3.74 -12.11 16.63
N ILE A 716 4.66 -11.55 15.85
CA ILE A 716 5.70 -12.28 15.15
C ILE A 716 7.03 -11.58 15.43
N THR A 717 7.95 -12.28 16.09
CA THR A 717 9.25 -11.74 16.49
C THR A 717 10.36 -12.57 15.86
N GLY A 718 11.29 -11.92 15.16
CA GLY A 718 12.48 -12.56 14.60
C GLY A 718 12.49 -12.86 13.11
N SER A 719 11.42 -12.51 12.38
CA SER A 719 11.35 -12.75 10.93
C SER A 719 12.38 -11.91 10.19
N GLN A 720 12.97 -12.48 9.15
CA GLN A 720 13.96 -11.81 8.29
C GLN A 720 13.33 -11.24 7.01
N GLN A 721 13.83 -10.08 6.57
CA GLN A 721 13.51 -9.51 5.27
C GLN A 721 14.50 -10.02 4.21
N PHE A 722 13.98 -10.53 3.10
CA PHE A 722 14.77 -11.15 2.03
C PHE A 722 14.78 -10.32 0.74
N SER A 723 13.87 -9.37 0.59
CA SER A 723 13.68 -8.65 -0.67
C SER A 723 13.43 -7.16 -0.46
N GLN A 724 13.80 -6.38 -1.48
CA GLN A 724 13.45 -4.98 -1.64
C GLN A 724 12.31 -4.85 -2.65
N TYR A 725 11.49 -3.81 -2.50
CA TYR A 725 10.38 -3.54 -3.41
C TYR A 725 10.17 -2.05 -3.64
N SER A 726 9.34 -1.74 -4.63
CA SER A 726 8.78 -0.41 -4.85
C SER A 726 7.34 -0.51 -5.29
N GLY A 727 6.58 0.58 -5.18
CA GLY A 727 5.18 0.63 -5.60
C GLY A 727 4.25 -0.12 -4.65
N TYR A 728 2.98 -0.21 -5.04
CA TYR A 728 1.89 -0.73 -4.23
C TYR A 728 0.75 -1.26 -5.12
N SER A 729 0.07 -2.33 -4.72
CA SER A 729 -0.98 -2.98 -5.53
C SER A 729 -0.47 -3.27 -6.95
N ASP A 730 -1.11 -2.70 -7.98
CA ASP A 730 -0.78 -2.95 -9.38
C ASP A 730 0.55 -2.33 -9.82
N SER A 731 1.07 -1.36 -9.06
CA SER A 731 2.38 -0.77 -9.29
C SER A 731 3.52 -1.48 -8.53
N PHE A 732 3.21 -2.50 -7.73
CA PHE A 732 4.22 -3.24 -6.98
C PHE A 732 5.25 -3.88 -7.93
N LYS A 733 6.52 -3.71 -7.60
CA LYS A 733 7.65 -4.33 -8.29
C LYS A 733 8.67 -4.83 -7.29
N TRP A 734 9.12 -6.07 -7.47
CA TRP A 734 10.29 -6.59 -6.78
C TRP A 734 11.54 -5.89 -7.32
N LYS A 735 12.39 -5.37 -6.42
CA LYS A 735 13.57 -4.56 -6.77
C LYS A 735 14.88 -5.32 -6.71
N GLY A 736 14.98 -6.31 -5.82
CA GLY A 736 16.25 -7.00 -5.60
C GLY A 736 16.31 -7.75 -4.28
N PRO A 737 17.44 -8.46 -4.04
CA PRO A 737 17.74 -9.05 -2.74
C PRO A 737 17.89 -7.98 -1.65
N HIS A 738 17.52 -8.32 -0.42
CA HIS A 738 17.80 -7.51 0.77
C HIS A 738 18.76 -8.22 1.71
N ARG A 739 19.75 -7.49 2.25
CA ARG A 739 20.61 -7.98 3.33
C ARG A 739 20.14 -7.39 4.64
N ASP A 740 19.58 -8.26 5.47
CA ASP A 740 19.07 -7.88 6.78
C ASP A 740 20.23 -7.88 7.80
N ASN A 741 20.61 -6.69 8.25
CA ASN A 741 21.72 -6.48 9.19
C ASN A 741 21.22 -6.20 10.62
N ILE A 742 19.95 -6.54 10.93
CA ILE A 742 19.40 -6.37 12.27
C ILE A 742 20.06 -7.34 13.25
N GLU A 743 20.36 -6.85 14.46
CA GLU A 743 20.93 -7.65 15.54
C GLU A 743 19.94 -8.70 16.07
N ARG A 744 20.46 -9.76 16.69
CA ARG A 744 19.67 -10.85 17.26
C ARG A 744 19.64 -10.79 18.78
N ASP A 745 18.50 -11.17 19.36
CA ASP A 745 18.33 -11.34 20.80
C ASP A 745 18.97 -12.63 21.33
N GLU A 746 18.88 -12.87 22.65
CA GLU A 746 19.45 -14.06 23.30
C GLU A 746 18.82 -15.37 22.79
N TRP A 747 17.60 -15.30 22.25
CA TRP A 747 16.92 -16.44 21.62
C TRP A 747 17.28 -16.58 20.14
N GLN A 748 18.25 -15.82 19.63
CA GLN A 748 18.67 -15.80 18.22
C GLN A 748 17.58 -15.32 17.24
N ARG A 749 16.62 -14.51 17.71
CA ARG A 749 15.60 -13.87 16.88
C ARG A 749 16.08 -12.48 16.48
N LEU A 750 15.85 -12.06 15.23
CA LEU A 750 16.09 -10.67 14.85
C LEU A 750 15.26 -9.71 15.72
N HIS A 751 15.80 -8.54 16.05
CA HIS A 751 15.08 -7.44 16.72
C HIS A 751 14.02 -6.76 15.82
N ARG A 752 13.27 -7.56 15.08
CA ARG A 752 12.06 -7.18 14.34
C ARG A 752 10.85 -7.76 15.05
N GLN A 753 9.89 -6.91 15.38
CA GLN A 753 8.62 -7.31 15.95
C GLN A 753 7.48 -6.75 15.11
N ILE A 754 6.61 -7.65 14.67
CA ILE A 754 5.42 -7.35 13.86
C ILE A 754 4.19 -7.77 14.67
N VAL A 755 3.14 -6.95 14.66
CA VAL A 755 1.82 -7.33 15.18
C VAL A 755 0.80 -7.27 14.06
N ALA A 756 0.21 -8.42 13.75
CA ALA A 756 -0.90 -8.54 12.81
C ALA A 756 -2.22 -8.39 13.58
N MET A 757 -2.95 -7.32 13.26
CA MET A 757 -4.24 -7.01 13.85
C MET A 757 -5.22 -6.57 12.77
N ASP A 758 -6.35 -7.26 12.68
CA ASP A 758 -7.28 -7.06 11.57
C ASP A 758 -8.20 -5.86 11.77
N ALA A 759 -8.23 -4.95 10.79
CA ALA A 759 -9.20 -3.85 10.76
C ALA A 759 -10.52 -4.30 10.10
N LEU A 760 -11.62 -3.67 10.47
CA LEU A 760 -12.90 -3.85 9.79
C LEU A 760 -12.82 -3.29 8.37
N HIS A 761 -13.49 -4.00 7.46
CA HIS A 761 -13.67 -3.57 6.09
C HIS A 761 -15.02 -2.88 5.92
N PHE A 762 -15.02 -1.64 5.42
CA PHE A 762 -16.23 -0.85 5.23
C PHE A 762 -16.57 -0.68 3.76
N ARG A 763 -17.83 -0.95 3.39
CA ARG A 763 -18.30 -0.74 2.00
C ARG A 763 -18.46 0.75 1.73
N HIS A 764 -19.00 1.48 2.70
CA HIS A 764 -19.14 2.92 2.68
C HIS A 764 -18.37 3.54 3.85
N GLN A 765 -17.57 4.57 3.57
CA GLN A 765 -16.74 5.22 4.57
C GLN A 765 -17.55 5.75 5.76
N ARG A 766 -18.85 6.06 5.60
CA ARG A 766 -19.70 6.52 6.71
C ARG A 766 -20.03 5.44 7.73
N GLU A 767 -19.99 4.16 7.36
CA GLU A 767 -20.34 3.05 8.25
C GLU A 767 -19.47 3.05 9.52
N GLN A 768 -18.19 3.42 9.37
CA GLN A 768 -17.20 3.44 10.44
C GLN A 768 -17.50 4.44 11.56
N TYR A 769 -18.30 5.48 11.29
CA TYR A 769 -18.75 6.46 12.29
C TYR A 769 -19.95 5.91 13.07
N ASN A 770 -19.68 4.78 13.71
CA ASN A 770 -20.58 4.10 14.61
C ASN A 770 -19.79 3.63 15.82
N MET A 771 -20.23 3.99 17.02
CA MET A 771 -19.43 3.76 18.22
C MET A 771 -19.20 2.29 18.55
N ARG A 772 -20.06 1.38 18.10
CA ARG A 772 -19.78 -0.06 18.19
C ARG A 772 -18.56 -0.45 17.36
N GLN A 773 -18.42 0.12 16.16
CA GLN A 773 -17.31 -0.14 15.26
C GLN A 773 -16.04 0.58 15.72
N VAL A 774 -16.14 1.85 16.14
CA VAL A 774 -15.03 2.61 16.74
C VAL A 774 -14.46 1.86 17.96
N THR A 775 -15.33 1.39 18.86
CA THR A 775 -14.93 0.62 20.04
C THR A 775 -14.26 -0.70 19.68
N ARG A 776 -14.78 -1.41 18.68
CA ARG A 776 -14.16 -2.65 18.18
C ARG A 776 -12.74 -2.38 17.70
N GLU A 777 -12.53 -1.33 16.89
CA GLU A 777 -11.21 -0.98 16.37
C GLU A 777 -10.25 -0.47 17.46
N LEU A 778 -10.78 0.26 18.46
CA LEU A 778 -10.02 0.63 19.66
C LEU A 778 -9.56 -0.60 20.45
N ASN A 779 -10.45 -1.55 20.71
CA ASN A 779 -10.14 -2.79 21.42
C ASN A 779 -9.11 -3.63 20.65
N LYS A 780 -9.27 -3.74 19.33
CA LYS A 780 -8.32 -4.42 18.43
C LYS A 780 -6.93 -3.80 18.50
N ALA A 781 -6.85 -2.47 18.33
CA ALA A 781 -5.59 -1.74 18.42
C ALA A 781 -4.95 -1.90 19.81
N TYR A 782 -5.74 -1.77 20.88
CA TYR A 782 -5.26 -2.00 22.25
C TYR A 782 -4.73 -3.42 22.45
N CYS A 783 -5.38 -4.43 21.89
CA CYS A 783 -4.90 -5.81 21.95
C CYS A 783 -3.50 -5.95 21.32
N GLY A 784 -3.26 -5.28 20.19
CA GLY A 784 -1.96 -5.27 19.52
C GLY A 784 -0.91 -4.37 20.17
N PHE A 785 -1.31 -3.40 20.99
CA PHE A 785 -0.39 -2.43 21.60
C PHE A 785 -0.07 -2.74 23.05
N LYS A 786 -0.99 -3.38 23.76
CA LYS A 786 -0.82 -3.74 25.17
C LYS A 786 0.40 -4.65 25.30
N ALA A 787 1.34 -4.19 26.09
CA ALA A 787 2.53 -4.94 26.45
C ALA A 787 2.50 -5.28 27.95
N GLY A 788 3.31 -6.27 28.37
CA GLY A 788 3.33 -6.72 29.77
C GLY A 788 3.95 -5.72 30.73
N ASP A 789 4.81 -4.84 30.23
CA ASP A 789 5.51 -3.78 30.99
C ASP A 789 5.75 -2.51 30.13
N ASN A 790 6.49 -1.54 30.68
CA ASN A 790 6.78 -0.24 30.04
C ASN A 790 8.07 -0.21 29.20
N THR A 791 8.70 -1.37 28.97
CA THR A 791 10.03 -1.47 28.33
C THR A 791 9.96 -1.72 26.83
N HIS A 792 8.76 -1.98 26.29
CA HIS A 792 8.60 -2.29 24.89
C HIS A 792 8.80 -1.08 23.95
N PRO A 793 9.24 -1.30 22.70
CA PRO A 793 9.47 -0.23 21.73
C PRO A 793 8.18 0.51 21.35
N ASP A 794 8.29 1.75 20.87
CA ASP A 794 7.13 2.52 20.43
C ASP A 794 6.53 1.97 19.13
N LEU A 795 5.33 2.45 18.78
CA LEU A 795 4.50 1.93 17.70
C LEU A 795 4.84 2.58 16.36
N LEU A 796 4.77 1.78 15.30
CA LEU A 796 4.83 2.23 13.91
C LEU A 796 3.55 1.82 13.15
N PRO A 797 2.45 2.58 13.29
CA PRO A 797 1.21 2.29 12.58
C PRO A 797 1.15 2.83 11.15
N ASP A 798 0.61 2.02 10.23
CA ASP A 798 0.27 2.42 8.85
C ASP A 798 -1.18 2.93 8.71
N ILE A 799 -1.48 4.11 9.28
CA ILE A 799 -2.85 4.66 9.30
C ILE A 799 -3.46 4.95 7.91
N VAL A 800 -2.64 5.01 6.84
CA VAL A 800 -3.07 5.51 5.52
C VAL A 800 -3.74 4.41 4.69
N ARG A 801 -3.42 3.15 4.95
CA ARG A 801 -3.70 2.04 4.01
C ARG A 801 -4.75 1.02 4.49
N ALA A 802 -5.52 1.34 5.52
CA ALA A 802 -6.51 0.42 6.12
C ALA A 802 -7.85 0.39 5.34
N PHE A 803 -8.12 -0.69 4.59
CA PHE A 803 -9.44 -1.18 4.12
C PHE A 803 -10.61 -0.17 3.94
N ASN A 804 -10.40 0.96 3.26
CA ASN A 804 -11.41 2.01 3.03
C ASN A 804 -11.88 2.75 4.31
N GLY A 805 -11.11 2.66 5.40
CA GLY A 805 -11.27 3.47 6.61
C GLY A 805 -10.81 4.90 6.41
N ASP A 806 -11.33 5.83 7.21
CA ASP A 806 -10.88 7.21 7.25
C ASP A 806 -9.54 7.28 8.00
N PRO A 807 -8.44 7.74 7.35
CA PRO A 807 -7.14 7.87 8.00
C PRO A 807 -7.17 8.78 9.24
N LYS A 808 -8.03 9.81 9.27
CA LYS A 808 -8.16 10.73 10.41
C LYS A 808 -8.74 10.01 11.62
N LEU A 809 -9.86 9.32 11.46
CA LEU A 809 -10.44 8.47 12.53
C LEU A 809 -9.47 7.38 12.99
N LYS A 810 -8.84 6.66 12.05
CA LYS A 810 -7.89 5.59 12.37
C LYS A 810 -6.69 6.09 13.16
N ALA A 811 -6.19 7.30 12.87
CA ALA A 811 -5.12 7.91 13.65
C ALA A 811 -5.56 8.20 15.09
N LEU A 812 -6.75 8.76 15.30
CA LEU A 812 -7.28 9.01 16.65
C LEU A 812 -7.47 7.71 17.44
N ILE A 813 -8.05 6.68 16.82
CA ILE A 813 -8.22 5.36 17.43
C ILE A 813 -6.87 4.80 17.90
N GLN A 814 -5.85 4.87 17.06
CA GLN A 814 -4.54 4.34 17.41
C GLN A 814 -3.82 5.20 18.47
N LEU A 815 -3.97 6.52 18.44
CA LEU A 815 -3.46 7.40 19.50
C LEU A 815 -4.11 7.09 20.86
N MET A 816 -5.42 6.84 20.88
CA MET A 816 -6.16 6.48 22.10
C MET A 816 -5.71 5.11 22.65
N ALA A 817 -5.60 4.10 21.78
CA ALA A 817 -5.13 2.78 22.17
C ALA A 817 -3.66 2.82 22.64
N ALA A 818 -2.81 3.60 21.97
CA ALA A 818 -1.41 3.77 22.32
C ALA A 818 -1.23 4.52 23.65
N ALA A 819 -2.02 5.57 23.91
CA ALA A 819 -2.05 6.25 25.20
C ALA A 819 -2.37 5.27 26.33
N ARG A 820 -3.42 4.45 26.15
CA ARG A 820 -3.82 3.44 27.14
C ARG A 820 -2.77 2.33 27.31
N ALA A 821 -2.03 2.02 26.26
CA ALA A 821 -0.91 1.08 26.29
C ALA A 821 0.45 1.73 26.68
N GLN A 822 0.46 3.03 27.02
CA GLN A 822 1.66 3.79 27.40
C GLN A 822 2.80 3.76 26.37
N ARG A 823 2.45 3.85 25.08
CA ARG A 823 3.39 3.81 23.95
C ARG A 823 3.34 5.10 23.13
N GLY A 824 4.50 5.56 22.69
CA GLY A 824 4.63 6.57 21.65
C GLY A 824 4.26 6.01 20.26
N VAL A 825 4.01 6.91 19.31
CA VAL A 825 3.51 6.55 17.97
C VAL A 825 4.32 7.27 16.90
N ALA A 826 4.77 6.55 15.87
CA ALA A 826 5.37 7.10 14.65
C ALA A 826 4.47 6.82 13.44
N VAL A 827 3.91 7.86 12.85
CA VAL A 827 3.01 7.78 11.71
C VAL A 827 3.73 8.18 10.43
N PHE A 828 3.65 7.33 9.41
CA PHE A 828 4.18 7.59 8.08
C PHE A 828 3.03 7.80 7.10
N THR A 829 2.92 9.01 6.54
CA THR A 829 1.81 9.38 5.67
C THR A 829 2.07 9.14 4.19
N LEU A 830 3.27 8.66 3.82
CA LEU A 830 3.62 8.16 2.48
C LEU A 830 3.32 9.18 1.37
N LYS A 831 4.05 10.30 1.36
CA LYS A 831 3.88 11.48 0.49
C LYS A 831 2.60 12.28 0.68
N ASN A 832 1.75 11.94 1.67
CA ASN A 832 0.58 12.75 1.99
C ASN A 832 0.93 13.87 3.00
N PHE A 833 1.48 14.98 2.47
CA PHE A 833 1.84 16.17 3.23
C PHE A 833 0.62 16.87 3.87
N SER A 834 -0.56 16.75 3.27
CA SER A 834 -1.79 17.33 3.84
C SER A 834 -2.18 16.61 5.11
N LEU A 835 -2.24 15.28 5.06
CA LEU A 835 -2.55 14.45 6.23
C LEU A 835 -1.49 14.59 7.32
N GLU A 836 -0.20 14.70 6.96
CA GLU A 836 0.87 14.98 7.93
C GLU A 836 0.56 16.24 8.73
N ARG A 837 0.27 17.35 8.04
CA ARG A 837 -0.02 18.63 8.68
C ARG A 837 -1.32 18.59 9.50
N GLU A 838 -2.36 17.96 8.99
CA GLU A 838 -3.64 17.80 9.70
C GLU A 838 -3.45 17.03 11.01
N LEU A 839 -2.67 15.94 11.00
CA LEU A 839 -2.37 15.14 12.19
C LEU A 839 -1.49 15.91 13.19
N GLN A 840 -0.48 16.62 12.72
CA GLN A 840 0.37 17.46 13.58
C GLN A 840 -0.47 18.54 14.28
N ASN A 841 -1.37 19.21 13.55
CA ASN A 841 -2.25 20.23 14.11
C ASN A 841 -3.26 19.65 15.12
N MET A 842 -3.86 18.52 14.79
CA MET A 842 -4.81 17.85 15.69
C MET A 842 -4.12 17.37 16.97
N HIS A 843 -2.93 16.75 16.86
CA HIS A 843 -2.15 16.34 18.04
C HIS A 843 -1.78 17.54 18.93
N HIS A 844 -1.30 18.64 18.33
CA HIS A 844 -1.01 19.87 19.06
C HIS A 844 -2.24 20.42 19.80
N LEU A 845 -3.41 20.43 19.15
CA LEU A 845 -4.66 20.86 19.77
C LEU A 845 -5.02 20.00 20.99
N LEU A 846 -4.96 18.66 20.83
CA LEU A 846 -5.29 17.70 21.88
C LEU A 846 -4.35 17.82 23.09
N VAL A 847 -3.04 17.98 22.83
CA VAL A 847 -2.02 18.20 23.88
C VAL A 847 -2.24 19.52 24.59
N THR A 848 -2.51 20.61 23.87
CA THR A 848 -2.72 21.96 24.43
C THR A 848 -3.91 21.99 25.38
N HIS A 849 -5.01 21.33 25.01
CA HIS A 849 -6.21 21.22 25.85
C HIS A 849 -6.13 20.09 26.90
N ARG A 850 -4.99 19.38 27.01
CA ARG A 850 -4.82 18.20 27.89
C ARG A 850 -5.96 17.19 27.74
N THR A 851 -6.38 16.95 26.51
CA THR A 851 -7.53 16.09 26.20
C THR A 851 -7.21 14.65 26.61
N THR A 852 -8.05 14.07 27.45
CA THR A 852 -7.92 12.66 27.89
C THR A 852 -8.50 11.71 26.86
N VAL A 853 -8.09 10.45 26.87
CA VAL A 853 -8.66 9.38 26.05
C VAL A 853 -10.17 9.26 26.28
N GLY A 854 -10.64 9.35 27.53
CA GLY A 854 -12.07 9.34 27.84
C GLY A 854 -12.82 10.50 27.20
N LYS A 855 -12.27 11.72 27.26
CA LYS A 855 -12.90 12.88 26.62
C LYS A 855 -12.90 12.77 25.09
N LEU A 856 -11.82 12.27 24.49
CA LEU A 856 -11.76 12.05 23.05
C LEU A 856 -12.74 10.95 22.60
N TYR A 857 -12.94 9.91 23.40
CA TYR A 857 -13.96 8.89 23.16
C TYR A 857 -15.37 9.49 23.18
N GLU A 858 -15.70 10.36 24.15
CA GLU A 858 -16.98 11.09 24.19
C GLU A 858 -17.16 12.00 22.96
N LEU A 859 -16.12 12.71 22.55
CA LEU A 859 -16.16 13.54 21.34
C LEU A 859 -16.46 12.70 20.08
N LEU A 860 -15.87 11.51 19.97
CA LEU A 860 -16.18 10.60 18.86
C LEU A 860 -17.62 10.05 18.93
N ASP A 861 -18.14 9.83 20.13
CA ASP A 861 -19.53 9.39 20.38
C ASP A 861 -20.51 10.45 19.89
N ASP A 862 -20.34 11.69 20.33
CA ASP A 862 -21.13 12.85 19.90
C ASP A 862 -21.03 13.07 18.38
N TYR A 863 -19.83 12.95 17.80
CA TYR A 863 -19.64 13.09 16.35
C TYR A 863 -20.34 11.98 15.56
N CYS A 864 -20.30 10.74 16.04
CA CYS A 864 -21.01 9.62 15.41
C CYS A 864 -22.52 9.87 15.38
N ASP A 865 -23.09 10.41 16.47
CA ASP A 865 -24.52 10.77 16.52
C ASP A 865 -24.86 11.88 15.52
N VAL A 866 -24.03 12.91 15.41
CA VAL A 866 -24.22 14.01 14.45
C VAL A 866 -24.17 13.52 13.00
N ILE A 867 -23.18 12.68 12.65
CA ILE A 867 -23.03 12.16 11.29
C ILE A 867 -24.15 11.17 10.91
N GLN A 868 -24.72 10.46 11.88
CA GLN A 868 -25.86 9.57 11.63
C GLN A 868 -27.19 10.34 11.47
N LEU A 869 -27.36 11.45 12.19
CA LEU A 869 -28.60 12.24 12.18
C LEU A 869 -28.65 13.27 11.05
N ALA A 870 -27.51 13.80 10.60
CA ALA A 870 -27.46 14.88 9.64
C ALA A 870 -27.04 14.40 8.24
N HIS A 871 -27.77 14.83 7.20
CA HIS A 871 -27.32 14.71 5.81
C HIS A 871 -26.14 15.65 5.47
N THR A 872 -25.54 16.32 6.47
CA THR A 872 -24.44 17.26 6.29
C THR A 872 -23.08 16.59 6.33
N HIS A 873 -22.17 17.02 5.47
CA HIS A 873 -20.79 16.54 5.43
C HIS A 873 -19.91 17.43 6.32
N VAL A 874 -19.66 17.03 7.57
CA VAL A 874 -18.77 17.75 8.50
C VAL A 874 -17.49 16.93 8.69
N ASP A 875 -16.32 17.54 8.46
CA ASP A 875 -15.01 16.88 8.66
C ASP A 875 -14.76 16.60 10.15
N LEU A 876 -14.25 15.41 10.46
CA LEU A 876 -14.00 14.95 11.83
C LEU A 876 -13.05 15.89 12.59
N PHE A 877 -11.95 16.32 11.97
CA PHE A 877 -10.96 17.14 12.65
C PHE A 877 -11.44 18.57 12.86
N ASP A 878 -12.18 19.12 11.91
CA ASP A 878 -12.78 20.44 12.08
C ASP A 878 -13.89 20.42 13.15
N TRP A 879 -14.68 19.35 13.23
CA TRP A 879 -15.69 19.20 14.29
C TRP A 879 -15.06 19.13 15.68
N ILE A 880 -14.01 18.31 15.86
CA ILE A 880 -13.29 18.22 17.15
C ILE A 880 -12.68 19.59 17.50
N ARG A 881 -12.07 20.27 16.53
CA ARG A 881 -11.47 21.59 16.73
C ARG A 881 -12.48 22.61 17.22
N ASN A 882 -13.60 22.74 16.51
CA ASN A 882 -14.65 23.66 16.87
C ASN A 882 -15.18 23.35 18.28
N THR A 883 -15.44 22.08 18.59
CA THR A 883 -16.01 21.68 19.89
C THR A 883 -15.05 22.01 21.05
N LEU A 884 -13.76 21.76 20.89
CA LEU A 884 -12.75 22.07 21.92
C LEU A 884 -12.53 23.58 22.07
N GLU A 885 -12.50 24.35 20.98
CA GLU A 885 -12.29 25.79 21.02
C GLU A 885 -13.48 26.55 21.63
N HIS A 886 -14.72 26.11 21.38
CA HIS A 886 -15.91 26.70 22.00
C HIS A 886 -16.00 26.38 23.50
N SER A 887 -15.51 25.20 23.92
CA SER A 887 -15.47 24.80 25.33
C SER A 887 -14.44 25.62 26.14
N SER A 888 -13.46 26.24 25.48
CA SER A 888 -12.41 27.05 26.11
C SER A 888 -12.78 28.54 26.28
N GLN A 889 -13.94 28.96 25.74
CA GLN A 889 -14.47 30.34 25.81
C GLN A 889 -15.60 30.50 26.84
N LEU A 890 -16.01 29.40 27.48
CA LEU A 890 -16.92 29.32 28.63
C LEU A 890 -16.11 29.02 29.89
#